data_AF-A0A958V2C0-F1
#
_entry.id   AF-A0A958V2C0-F1
#
_cell.length_a   1.000
_cell.length_b   1.000
_cell.length_c   1.000
_cell.angle_alpha   90.00
_cell.angle_beta   90.00
_cell.angle_gamma   90.00
#
_symmetry.space_group_name_H-M   'P 1'
#
loop_
_entity.id
_entity.type
_entity.pdbx_description
1 polymer ?
#
loop_
_entity_poly.entity_id
_entity_poly.type
_entity_poly.pdbx_seq_one_letter_code
_entity_poly.pdbx_strand_id
1 'polypeptide(L)'
;EAIEKKLTSIRNSPDLKLGFPPSASTIKDNNQTNQDTGEDNPWSVVIGVLTAAAVAAIIRQLAKKKKDSGKKDKKEEKENAHYVLQLNKEQFELIPGQPDTLHAVVYKITEKGRKQCASVLQVQNAEKSLKISPQSGQGSLQAQLILKEQPEESRFNIVIIAQADGHEFQKKVTITTSGEKNLHFETEPGNKRSLRPDTYQVITCYAQVLDEKGKNIADLTDKISFVPQDDWIDMSKPFIEEERIGIYIGCSNPNPNNSNATPPPTVTVTMTMDEVPEGEEPLQKDLVIQLLDCKLDTEIDDCTFPATEEMSEITFDAYIENAGEEKGWNFNAEYRLGVDRDDPLTDIAINKKSEITAEVTLTGPILKPKEGESYISKTLVIMAAQGDEEPLERHITVIVSSEGLLVKHGVNKNNEFNFLADKPVEQNFDFSLQVYDENTNEITVDKNALSQLEFELLSEEKEIRNLISVLLPQIDFIDLVTNIPYGRYRLTTDRDIPGTGEVFPIKYKVKAPVENTLKPEIFELVLTINVKTYGIGQEFPDWVKAYEECKYILNNYVPKGEPYNKLNHLLETRKMTLGAEGLTELRNRMWKVASQLILAKGAEGYESEAAWANAITVTLEWTEWAGDIAFSALMAYATGGLAAGGLVATGAGMLKGALVEALQAFASDPQISFDEFMKRQVDKFVPMLMNMAKGRLLSIENIELIVRNNKPLAWTIFVSTEFLYNLYQTKSVYDAAKITAQGMVEEIMVQKLTKRLHQEALHRKIAYKSPQEFFDEIRNNTKVVNGEEVIDQKKLLEIMRDPEQVRTIKNLGGDKLKKIFQNSRNKIYEEHDFHLKQFIHEKYGIPKDDLVIDEFRTPGADPNDVNTDRDYRVLRKTVTKLQVTDKAGNPVLDDNGSPVYKEKVTYTEIQKPDWQEKSYEIFGDITGKPKQIDATEWAEKHQQRGTDKYDDEACSDYSDQVYNPKTGKIEVLDSNIKRVKAGKSTLIDAEETGNMYRKKVENSLKTGGKTEAYKQLQKSIDTLEEVRKGYEKQGKNIPELDSDLNIAMQYAKKIKSHITTDLDPDNYKNVEKHIKNMTGYDLNKLTNDIEKSFKDLKPFDKGTPK
;
A
#
# COMPACT_ATOMS: atom_id res chain seq x y z
N GLU A 1 -0.70 46.41 -14.80
CA GLU A 1 -1.32 47.76 -14.83
C GLU A 1 -2.35 48.07 -13.73
N ALA A 2 -3.15 47.12 -13.19
CA ALA A 2 -4.07 47.42 -12.08
C ALA A 2 -3.41 47.50 -10.68
N ILE A 3 -2.18 46.98 -10.52
CA ILE A 3 -1.46 46.97 -9.23
C ILE A 3 -0.55 48.21 -9.07
N GLU A 4 -0.07 48.82 -10.16
CA GLU A 4 0.68 50.08 -10.13
C GLU A 4 -0.19 51.30 -9.80
N LYS A 5 -1.52 51.21 -9.96
CA LYS A 5 -2.47 52.28 -9.62
C LYS A 5 -2.87 52.35 -8.14
N LYS A 6 -2.56 51.33 -7.33
CA LYS A 6 -2.89 51.33 -5.89
C LYS A 6 -1.76 51.85 -5.00
N LEU A 7 -0.54 51.92 -5.53
CA LEU A 7 0.64 52.43 -4.81
C LEU A 7 0.88 53.94 -4.97
N THR A 8 0.08 54.63 -5.80
CA THR A 8 0.18 56.09 -6.03
C THR A 8 -0.91 56.93 -5.34
N SER A 9 -1.87 56.33 -4.62
CA SER A 9 -3.00 57.08 -4.02
C SER A 9 -2.88 57.39 -2.51
N ILE A 10 -1.73 57.12 -1.87
CA ILE A 10 -1.45 57.50 -0.46
C ILE A 10 -0.31 58.53 -0.42
N ARG A 11 -0.18 59.33 -1.48
CA ARG A 11 0.62 60.57 -1.50
C ARG A 11 -0.24 61.65 -2.12
N ASN A 12 -1.05 62.34 -1.30
CA ASN A 12 -1.47 63.75 -1.44
C ASN A 12 -2.54 64.09 -0.37
N SER A 13 -2.19 65.07 0.47
CA SER A 13 -2.89 65.78 1.57
C SER A 13 -4.31 66.32 1.22
N PRO A 14 -5.11 67.03 2.08
CA PRO A 14 -4.79 67.75 3.35
C PRO A 14 -5.86 67.86 4.49
N ASP A 15 -5.36 68.25 5.68
CA ASP A 15 -5.92 69.08 6.78
C ASP A 15 -7.43 69.20 7.09
N LEU A 16 -7.76 69.02 8.39
CA LEU A 16 -8.35 70.02 9.31
C LEU A 16 -8.36 69.44 10.75
N LYS A 17 -7.32 69.66 11.57
CA LYS A 17 -7.03 70.80 12.49
C LYS A 17 -8.05 71.04 13.62
N LEU A 18 -7.55 70.95 14.85
CA LEU A 18 -7.54 71.98 15.91
C LEU A 18 -6.91 71.33 17.18
N GLY A 19 -5.90 71.87 17.86
CA GLY A 19 -5.30 73.20 17.84
C GLY A 19 -3.95 73.22 18.57
N PHE A 20 -3.40 74.43 18.69
CA PHE A 20 -1.99 74.78 18.62
C PHE A 20 -1.15 74.61 19.91
N PRO A 21 0.20 74.60 19.78
CA PRO A 21 1.22 74.48 20.83
C PRO A 21 1.64 75.89 21.32
N PRO A 22 2.73 76.16 22.10
CA PRO A 22 4.13 75.92 21.66
C PRO A 22 5.20 75.69 22.77
N SER A 23 6.41 75.37 22.28
CA SER A 23 7.76 75.76 22.76
C SER A 23 8.28 75.19 24.10
N ALA A 24 9.29 74.32 24.09
CA ALA A 24 10.72 74.57 23.78
C ALA A 24 11.44 75.43 24.82
N SER A 25 12.42 74.85 25.51
CA SER A 25 13.79 75.40 25.56
C SER A 25 14.73 74.56 26.45
N THR A 26 15.94 74.43 25.92
CA THR A 26 17.18 73.92 26.46
C THR A 26 17.67 74.71 27.69
N ILE A 27 18.14 74.03 28.74
CA ILE A 27 19.05 74.57 29.77
C ILE A 27 19.98 73.42 30.17
N LYS A 28 21.22 73.33 29.67
CA LYS A 28 22.49 73.93 30.15
C LYS A 28 22.80 73.70 31.63
N ASP A 29 24.03 73.23 31.85
CA ASP A 29 24.74 73.11 33.12
C ASP A 29 24.38 74.16 34.18
N ASN A 30 24.23 73.68 35.41
CA ASN A 30 24.59 74.48 36.59
C ASN A 30 25.03 73.58 37.74
N ASN A 31 26.34 73.58 37.98
CA ASN A 31 26.91 73.38 39.30
C ASN A 31 26.28 74.43 40.25
N GLN A 32 25.45 73.97 41.19
CA GLN A 32 25.17 74.71 42.41
C GLN A 32 25.16 73.76 43.61
N THR A 33 26.26 73.83 44.36
CA THR A 33 26.26 73.71 45.82
C THR A 33 25.09 74.49 46.40
N ASN A 34 24.08 73.80 46.93
CA ASN A 34 23.14 74.39 47.87
C ASN A 34 23.56 73.98 49.27
N GLN A 35 24.16 74.96 49.95
CA GLN A 35 24.13 75.09 51.40
C GLN A 35 22.68 75.07 51.84
N ASP A 36 22.33 74.12 52.71
CA ASP A 36 21.11 74.22 53.50
C ASP A 36 21.45 75.10 54.72
N THR A 37 21.13 76.38 54.62
CA THR A 37 21.09 77.31 55.74
C THR A 37 19.66 77.35 56.27
N GLY A 38 19.43 76.67 57.40
CA GLY A 38 18.20 76.74 58.18
C GLY A 38 18.42 76.09 59.54
N GLU A 39 18.23 76.85 60.61
CA GLU A 39 18.62 76.55 61.99
C GLU A 39 18.02 75.25 62.58
N ASP A 40 18.84 74.61 63.41
CA ASP A 40 18.52 73.60 64.44
C ASP A 40 17.87 72.27 64.01
N ASN A 41 18.43 71.56 63.03
CA ASN A 41 18.24 70.10 62.93
C ASN A 41 19.23 69.38 63.89
N PRO A 42 18.77 68.75 64.99
CA PRO A 42 19.66 68.14 65.98
C PRO A 42 20.20 66.77 65.54
N TRP A 43 20.15 66.41 64.26
CA TRP A 43 20.48 65.07 63.77
C TRP A 43 21.74 65.01 62.91
N SER A 44 22.48 63.91 63.03
CA SER A 44 23.51 63.49 62.07
C SER A 44 23.47 61.99 61.82
N VAL A 45 24.08 61.54 60.72
CA VAL A 45 24.13 60.13 60.31
C VAL A 45 25.56 59.64 60.32
N VAL A 46 25.78 58.43 60.83
CA VAL A 46 27.09 57.75 60.76
C VAL A 46 26.91 56.34 60.20
N ILE A 47 27.71 55.99 59.21
CA ILE A 47 27.77 54.65 58.64
C ILE A 47 28.93 53.88 59.27
N GLY A 48 28.69 52.64 59.70
CA GLY A 48 29.68 51.82 60.40
C GLY A 48 29.74 52.11 61.90
N VAL A 49 30.94 52.08 62.50
CA VAL A 49 31.11 52.23 63.96
C VAL A 49 31.22 53.71 64.34
N LEU A 50 30.35 54.17 65.25
CA LEU A 50 30.46 55.51 65.83
C LEU A 50 31.68 55.60 66.77
N THR A 51 32.76 56.25 66.32
CA THR A 51 34.05 56.35 67.04
C THR A 51 34.06 57.45 68.12
N ALA A 52 34.93 57.31 69.11
CA ALA A 52 35.10 58.30 70.19
C ALA A 52 35.51 59.70 69.67
N ALA A 53 36.24 59.78 68.55
CA ALA A 53 36.63 61.04 67.92
C ALA A 53 35.44 61.79 67.30
N ALA A 54 34.53 61.08 66.64
CA ALA A 54 33.31 61.65 66.06
C ALA A 54 32.37 62.18 67.16
N VAL A 55 32.22 61.41 68.26
CA VAL A 55 31.46 61.85 69.44
C VAL A 55 32.08 63.09 70.07
N ALA A 56 33.41 63.13 70.23
CA ALA A 56 34.12 64.28 70.79
C ALA A 56 34.00 65.54 69.91
N ALA A 57 33.96 65.40 68.58
CA ALA A 57 33.74 66.52 67.66
C ALA A 57 32.34 67.14 67.83
N ILE A 58 31.30 66.31 67.96
CA ILE A 58 29.92 66.75 68.19
C ILE A 58 29.79 67.40 69.59
N ILE A 59 30.38 66.80 70.63
CA ILE A 59 30.40 67.39 71.99
C ILE A 59 31.10 68.76 71.98
N ARG A 60 32.22 68.92 71.26
CA ARG A 60 32.92 70.21 71.10
C ARG A 60 32.06 71.26 70.38
N GLN A 61 31.27 70.86 69.38
CA GLN A 61 30.35 71.77 68.69
C GLN A 61 29.20 72.21 69.61
N LEU A 62 28.62 71.29 70.39
CA LEU A 62 27.56 71.61 71.38
C LEU A 62 28.09 72.57 72.47
N ALA A 63 29.30 72.35 72.98
CA ALA A 63 29.94 73.23 73.97
C ALA A 63 30.30 74.62 73.42
N LYS A 64 30.60 74.75 72.12
CA LYS A 64 30.85 76.05 71.46
C LYS A 64 29.58 76.89 71.34
N LYS A 65 28.41 76.28 71.05
CA LYS A 65 27.11 76.99 70.97
C LYS A 65 26.69 77.65 72.30
N LYS A 66 27.19 77.18 73.45
CA LYS A 66 26.86 77.74 74.79
C LYS A 66 27.62 79.04 75.14
N LYS A 67 28.66 79.40 74.38
CA LYS A 67 29.53 80.56 74.72
C LYS A 67 29.04 81.91 74.18
N ASP A 68 27.95 81.93 73.39
CA ASP A 68 27.47 83.13 72.68
C ASP A 68 26.14 83.73 73.15
N SER A 69 25.51 83.22 74.22
CA SER A 69 24.23 83.76 74.72
C SER A 69 24.35 84.30 76.16
N GLY A 70 24.78 85.54 76.30
CA GLY A 70 24.73 86.28 77.56
C GLY A 70 23.43 87.07 77.72
N LYS A 71 22.44 86.54 78.45
CA LYS A 71 21.59 87.24 79.45
C LYS A 71 20.44 86.35 79.95
N LYS A 72 20.21 86.49 81.27
CA LYS A 72 19.18 85.91 82.17
C LYS A 72 17.82 85.58 81.55
N ASP A 73 17.33 84.37 81.78
CA ASP A 73 16.12 84.12 82.58
C ASP A 73 16.01 82.64 83.00
N LYS A 74 15.48 82.42 84.22
CA LYS A 74 15.24 81.09 84.81
C LYS A 74 14.02 80.45 84.16
N LYS A 75 14.23 79.43 83.33
CA LYS A 75 13.30 78.34 83.00
C LYS A 75 14.14 77.08 82.71
N GLU A 76 13.61 75.93 83.13
CA GLU A 76 14.24 74.59 83.17
C GLU A 76 15.34 74.36 82.11
N GLU A 77 16.52 73.92 82.56
CA GLU A 77 17.62 73.48 81.68
C GLU A 77 17.16 72.32 80.78
N LYS A 78 16.75 72.61 79.54
CA LYS A 78 16.72 71.60 78.48
C LYS A 78 18.16 71.41 78.00
N GLU A 79 18.71 70.23 78.27
CA GLU A 79 20.05 69.82 77.82
C GLU A 79 20.09 69.85 76.27
N ASN A 80 20.98 70.66 75.68
CA ASN A 80 21.16 70.70 74.22
C ASN A 80 21.69 69.34 73.74
N ALA A 81 20.80 68.54 73.16
CA ALA A 81 21.08 67.20 72.73
C ALA A 81 21.18 67.11 71.21
N HIS A 82 22.19 66.39 70.72
CA HIS A 82 22.33 66.03 69.32
C HIS A 82 22.13 64.52 69.15
N TYR A 83 21.31 64.12 68.21
CA TYR A 83 20.96 62.73 67.92
C TYR A 83 21.78 62.23 66.73
N VAL A 84 22.32 61.02 66.84
CA VAL A 84 23.06 60.37 65.77
C VAL A 84 22.34 59.09 65.39
N LEU A 85 21.87 59.02 64.14
CA LEU A 85 21.42 57.76 63.55
C LEU A 85 22.65 57.01 63.03
N GLN A 86 23.01 55.92 63.71
CA GLN A 86 24.07 55.02 63.27
C GLN A 86 23.45 53.89 62.43
N LEU A 87 23.92 53.72 61.20
CA LEU A 87 23.57 52.60 60.32
C LEU A 87 24.80 51.72 60.08
N ASN A 88 24.63 50.41 59.93
CA ASN A 88 25.74 49.52 59.57
C ASN A 88 26.21 49.72 58.12
N LYS A 89 25.28 49.94 57.18
CA LYS A 89 25.52 50.19 55.76
C LYS A 89 24.58 51.26 55.24
N GLU A 90 25.01 52.00 54.21
CA GLU A 90 24.17 52.97 53.49
C GLU A 90 23.60 52.39 52.18
N GLN A 91 24.19 51.27 51.72
CA GLN A 91 23.80 50.56 50.51
C GLN A 91 23.78 49.05 50.79
N PHE A 92 22.79 48.36 50.25
CA PHE A 92 22.67 46.91 50.32
C PHE A 92 22.58 46.34 48.90
N GLU A 93 23.24 45.21 48.69
CA GLU A 93 23.14 44.42 47.47
C GLU A 93 22.41 43.13 47.83
N LEU A 94 21.25 42.91 47.23
CA LEU A 94 20.35 41.80 47.58
C LEU A 94 20.14 40.86 46.39
N ILE A 95 20.27 39.56 46.65
CA ILE A 95 19.95 38.46 45.73
C ILE A 95 18.62 37.83 46.18
N PRO A 96 17.69 37.46 45.26
CA PRO A 96 16.46 36.78 45.63
C PRO A 96 16.68 35.57 46.56
N GLY A 97 15.93 35.50 47.66
CA GLY A 97 16.02 34.42 48.66
C GLY A 97 17.17 34.51 49.65
N GLN A 98 18.18 35.36 49.43
CA GLN A 98 19.32 35.54 50.36
C GLN A 98 19.11 36.77 51.28
N PRO A 99 19.10 36.59 52.63
CA PRO A 99 18.94 37.70 53.56
C PRO A 99 20.22 38.52 53.77
N ASP A 100 20.11 39.85 53.81
CA ASP A 100 21.10 40.73 54.46
C ASP A 100 20.45 41.45 55.66
N THR A 101 21.26 42.04 56.56
CA THR A 101 20.78 42.62 57.82
C THR A 101 21.06 44.13 57.89
N LEU A 102 20.00 44.91 58.03
CA LEU A 102 20.07 46.33 58.39
C LEU A 102 20.12 46.48 59.91
N HIS A 103 21.14 47.18 60.40
CA HIS A 103 21.25 47.54 61.80
C HIS A 103 21.26 49.06 61.96
N ALA A 104 20.28 49.59 62.69
CA ALA A 104 20.10 51.00 62.96
C ALA A 104 19.99 51.26 64.47
N VAL A 105 20.71 52.25 64.98
CA VAL A 105 20.70 52.64 66.41
C VAL A 105 20.75 54.15 66.53
N VAL A 106 19.97 54.73 67.44
CA VAL A 106 20.02 56.17 67.73
C VAL A 106 20.79 56.44 69.01
N TYR A 107 21.77 57.34 68.93
CA TYR A 107 22.50 57.84 70.09
C TYR A 107 22.16 59.29 70.36
N LYS A 108 21.85 59.61 71.61
CA LYS A 108 21.78 60.98 72.11
C LYS A 108 23.15 61.37 72.65
N ILE A 109 23.71 62.44 72.11
CA ILE A 109 24.98 63.03 72.51
C ILE A 109 24.67 64.34 73.21
N THR A 110 25.10 64.45 74.46
CA THR A 110 25.04 65.70 75.25
C THR A 110 26.44 66.06 75.71
N GLU A 111 26.61 67.22 76.35
CA GLU A 111 27.90 67.64 76.94
C GLU A 111 28.50 66.62 77.92
N LYS A 112 27.66 65.73 78.49
CA LYS A 112 28.06 64.69 79.47
C LYS A 112 28.55 63.39 78.82
N GLY A 113 28.35 63.21 77.51
CA GLY A 113 28.78 62.02 76.79
C GLY A 113 27.72 61.45 75.85
N ARG A 114 28.00 60.25 75.31
CA ARG A 114 27.12 59.48 74.43
C ARG A 114 26.28 58.51 75.25
N LYS A 115 24.97 58.49 75.03
CA LYS A 115 24.07 57.45 75.53
C LYS A 115 23.09 57.02 74.45
N GLN A 116 22.80 55.73 74.35
CA GLN A 116 21.68 55.26 73.53
C GLN A 116 20.38 55.78 74.15
N CYS A 117 19.49 56.35 73.35
CA CYS A 117 18.24 56.94 73.83
C CYS A 117 17.02 56.09 73.45
N ALA A 118 15.91 56.31 74.14
CA ALA A 118 14.63 55.77 73.73
C ALA A 118 14.22 56.45 72.41
N SER A 119 14.21 55.67 71.33
CA SER A 119 13.85 56.13 70.00
C SER A 119 12.95 55.11 69.32
N VAL A 120 12.07 55.57 68.45
CA VAL A 120 11.31 54.69 67.56
C VAL A 120 11.99 54.73 66.20
N LEU A 121 12.37 53.55 65.70
CA LEU A 121 12.89 53.36 64.35
C LEU A 121 11.82 52.66 63.53
N GLN A 122 11.56 53.17 62.32
CA GLN A 122 10.66 52.57 61.35
C GLN A 122 11.32 52.54 59.97
N VAL A 123 11.06 51.47 59.22
CA VAL A 123 11.50 51.33 57.83
C VAL A 123 10.29 51.40 56.93
N GLN A 124 10.27 52.40 56.06
CA GLN A 124 9.30 52.50 54.99
C GLN A 124 9.90 51.95 53.71
N ASN A 125 9.17 51.01 53.09
CA ASN A 125 9.53 50.38 51.84
C ASN A 125 8.30 50.39 50.91
N ALA A 126 8.49 50.86 49.69
CA ALA A 126 7.45 50.87 48.65
C ALA A 126 7.51 49.62 47.74
N GLU A 127 8.65 48.92 47.70
CA GLU A 127 8.87 47.75 46.85
C GLU A 127 8.22 46.51 47.47
N LYS A 128 7.20 45.95 46.80
CA LYS A 128 6.42 44.80 47.30
C LYS A 128 7.25 43.52 47.40
N SER A 129 8.28 43.40 46.57
CA SER A 129 9.15 42.24 46.46
C SER A 129 10.16 42.15 47.63
N LEU A 130 10.41 43.26 48.33
CA LEU A 130 11.33 43.31 49.47
C LEU A 130 10.58 43.12 50.81
N LYS A 131 10.80 41.98 51.47
CA LYS A 131 10.32 41.71 52.83
C LYS A 131 11.34 42.21 53.85
N ILE A 132 10.87 43.04 54.78
CA ILE A 132 11.67 43.57 55.90
C ILE A 132 11.07 43.06 57.20
N SER A 133 11.87 42.44 58.08
CA SER A 133 11.36 41.93 59.36
C SER A 133 12.39 42.02 60.50
N PRO A 134 12.05 42.65 61.64
CA PRO A 134 10.90 43.53 61.88
C PRO A 134 11.01 44.88 61.14
N GLN A 135 9.88 45.56 60.85
CA GLN A 135 9.85 46.89 60.19
C GLN A 135 9.99 48.06 61.16
N SER A 136 9.90 47.81 62.47
CA SER A 136 10.06 48.83 63.49
C SER A 136 10.78 48.29 64.73
N GLY A 137 11.44 49.17 65.47
CA GLY A 137 12.21 48.83 66.67
C GLY A 137 12.26 49.99 67.67
N GLN A 138 12.41 49.67 68.95
CA GLN A 138 12.58 50.66 70.01
C GLN A 138 14.04 50.68 70.48
N GLY A 139 14.69 51.85 70.45
CA GLY A 139 16.09 52.07 70.82
C GLY A 139 17.12 51.56 69.80
N SER A 140 16.87 50.41 69.18
CA SER A 140 17.65 49.84 68.08
C SER A 140 16.75 49.01 67.17
N LEU A 141 17.11 48.89 65.91
CA LEU A 141 16.45 48.05 64.92
C LEU A 141 17.50 47.15 64.25
N GLN A 142 17.30 45.84 64.35
CA GLN A 142 18.00 44.84 63.55
C GLN A 142 16.96 44.17 62.65
N ALA A 143 16.88 44.61 61.40
CA ALA A 143 15.89 44.14 60.43
C ALA A 143 16.56 43.26 59.38
N GLN A 144 15.97 42.11 59.10
CA GLN A 144 16.35 41.25 57.99
C GLN A 144 15.70 41.77 56.71
N LEU A 145 16.49 41.97 55.66
CA LEU A 145 16.08 42.36 54.31
C LEU A 145 16.13 41.10 53.43
N ILE A 146 14.97 40.62 52.96
CA ILE A 146 14.87 39.47 52.05
C ILE A 146 14.08 39.89 50.81
N LEU A 147 14.72 39.77 49.65
CA LEU A 147 14.04 39.91 48.37
C LEU A 147 13.33 38.59 48.03
N LYS A 148 12.01 38.59 47.90
CA LYS A 148 11.21 37.38 47.62
C LYS A 148 11.20 37.00 46.14
N GLU A 149 11.19 38.01 45.28
CA GLU A 149 11.08 37.93 43.82
C GLU A 149 11.76 39.17 43.21
N GLN A 150 11.95 39.20 41.89
CA GLN A 150 12.67 40.29 41.24
C GLN A 150 11.82 41.58 41.23
N PRO A 151 12.35 42.73 41.70
CA PRO A 151 11.59 43.97 41.84
C PRO A 151 11.37 44.67 40.49
N GLU A 152 10.44 45.63 40.46
CA GLU A 152 10.16 46.42 39.25
C GLU A 152 11.35 47.30 38.82
N GLU A 153 12.14 47.79 39.78
CA GLU A 153 13.36 48.56 39.52
C GLU A 153 14.59 47.88 40.17
N SER A 154 15.66 47.66 39.38
CA SER A 154 16.94 47.09 39.87
C SER A 154 17.66 47.92 40.94
N ARG A 155 17.24 49.17 41.16
CA ARG A 155 17.79 50.06 42.17
C ARG A 155 16.70 50.97 42.72
N PHE A 156 16.41 50.83 44.01
CA PHE A 156 15.40 51.63 44.71
C PHE A 156 15.90 52.04 46.10
N ASN A 157 15.13 52.86 46.81
CA ASN A 157 15.49 53.31 48.15
C ASN A 157 14.44 52.90 49.18
N ILE A 158 14.89 52.45 50.35
CA ILE A 158 14.07 52.37 51.55
C ILE A 158 14.34 53.59 52.43
N VAL A 159 13.35 54.02 53.20
CA VAL A 159 13.48 55.19 54.09
C VAL A 159 13.49 54.74 55.54
N ILE A 160 14.56 55.08 56.25
CA ILE A 160 14.70 54.88 57.69
C ILE A 160 14.22 56.14 58.40
N ILE A 161 13.16 56.01 59.19
CA ILE A 161 12.60 57.07 60.00
C ILE A 161 13.01 56.84 61.45
N ALA A 162 13.69 57.81 62.04
CA ALA A 162 14.11 57.81 63.42
C ALA A 162 13.38 58.93 64.18
N GLN A 163 12.68 58.56 65.26
CA GLN A 163 12.02 59.51 66.14
C GLN A 163 12.62 59.40 67.55
N ALA A 164 13.14 60.50 68.08
CA ALA A 164 13.68 60.58 69.44
C ALA A 164 13.34 61.93 70.08
N ASP A 165 12.81 61.90 71.31
CA ASP A 165 12.47 63.09 72.10
C ASP A 165 11.72 64.19 71.31
N GLY A 166 10.72 63.77 70.52
CA GLY A 166 9.85 64.67 69.73
C GLY A 166 10.43 65.16 68.40
N HIS A 167 11.64 64.74 68.03
CA HIS A 167 12.27 65.07 66.75
C HIS A 167 12.25 63.87 65.82
N GLU A 168 11.93 64.10 64.54
CA GLU A 168 11.96 63.08 63.48
C GLU A 168 13.10 63.37 62.51
N PHE A 169 13.77 62.31 62.07
CA PHE A 169 14.77 62.36 61.02
C PHE A 169 14.58 61.20 60.04
N GLN A 170 14.77 61.46 58.75
CA GLN A 170 14.61 60.47 57.70
C GLN A 170 15.91 60.30 56.91
N LYS A 171 16.31 59.05 56.67
CA LYS A 171 17.48 58.72 55.85
C LYS A 171 17.11 57.68 54.79
N LYS A 172 17.43 57.98 53.53
CA LYS A 172 17.34 57.01 52.43
C LYS A 172 18.53 56.05 52.48
N VAL A 173 18.24 54.77 52.34
CA VAL A 173 19.20 53.68 52.16
C VAL A 173 18.94 53.07 50.79
N THR A 174 19.98 52.92 49.98
CA THR A 174 19.83 52.39 48.62
C THR A 174 19.91 50.88 48.63
N ILE A 175 18.92 50.24 47.99
CA ILE A 175 18.94 48.82 47.68
C ILE A 175 19.28 48.69 46.20
N THR A 176 20.29 47.89 45.89
CA THR A 176 20.61 47.47 44.54
C THR A 176 20.35 45.97 44.48
N THR A 177 19.65 45.51 43.46
CA THR A 177 19.49 44.08 43.24
C THR A 177 20.46 43.66 42.15
N SER A 178 21.24 42.62 42.43
CA SER A 178 21.92 41.85 41.41
C SER A 178 20.89 40.88 40.84
N GLY A 179 20.29 41.25 39.71
CA GLY A 179 19.46 40.32 38.94
C GLY A 179 20.36 39.38 38.14
N GLU A 180 19.92 38.14 37.91
CA GLU A 180 20.56 37.32 36.88
C GLU A 180 19.99 37.71 35.51
N LYS A 181 20.84 37.70 34.48
CA LYS A 181 20.40 37.85 33.09
C LYS A 181 19.42 36.73 32.78
N ASN A 182 18.37 37.02 32.00
CA ASN A 182 17.35 36.02 31.70
C ASN A 182 17.04 35.99 30.21
N LEU A 183 16.83 34.78 29.70
CA LEU A 183 16.41 34.50 28.34
C LEU A 183 14.86 34.55 28.30
N HIS A 184 14.31 35.50 27.55
CA HIS A 184 12.87 35.71 27.40
C HIS A 184 12.41 35.33 25.99
N PHE A 185 11.22 34.77 25.86
CA PHE A 185 10.63 34.44 24.57
C PHE A 185 9.11 34.53 24.53
N GLU A 186 8.60 34.72 23.32
CA GLU A 186 7.19 34.70 22.98
C GLU A 186 6.98 34.03 21.61
N THR A 187 5.76 33.58 21.32
CA THR A 187 5.43 33.04 20.00
C THR A 187 4.31 33.81 19.32
N GLU A 188 4.32 33.80 17.99
CA GLU A 188 3.26 34.34 17.15
C GLU A 188 2.65 33.24 16.27
N PRO A 189 1.32 33.30 16.03
CA PRO A 189 0.38 34.32 16.51
C PRO A 189 -0.10 34.07 17.94
N GLY A 190 -0.34 35.14 18.70
CA GLY A 190 -1.12 35.09 19.95
C GLY A 190 -0.56 34.20 21.06
N ASN A 191 0.76 33.98 21.08
CA ASN A 191 1.43 33.08 22.00
C ASN A 191 0.95 31.61 21.92
N LYS A 192 0.57 31.15 20.72
CA LYS A 192 0.17 29.76 20.44
C LYS A 192 1.24 28.76 20.93
N ARG A 193 0.80 27.68 21.59
CA ARG A 193 1.67 26.60 22.14
C ARG A 193 1.32 25.22 21.60
N SER A 194 0.64 25.15 20.46
CA SER A 194 0.29 23.92 19.78
C SER A 194 0.60 23.98 18.29
N LEU A 195 0.85 22.82 17.68
CA LEU A 195 0.97 22.63 16.25
C LEU A 195 0.29 21.32 15.82
N ARG A 196 -0.17 21.29 14.57
CA ARG A 196 -0.76 20.11 13.92
C ARG A 196 0.25 19.48 12.97
N PRO A 197 0.69 18.23 13.20
CA PRO A 197 1.65 17.55 12.31
C PRO A 197 1.06 17.10 10.98
N ASP A 198 -0.27 17.07 10.86
CA ASP A 198 -1.00 16.69 9.66
C ASP A 198 -1.15 17.83 8.65
N THR A 199 -0.77 19.06 9.01
CA THR A 199 -0.81 20.22 8.13
C THR A 199 0.47 21.06 8.20
N TYR A 200 0.69 21.94 7.23
CA TYR A 200 1.85 22.82 7.20
C TYR A 200 1.62 24.06 8.09
N GLN A 201 1.56 23.86 9.40
CA GLN A 201 1.48 24.95 10.38
C GLN A 201 2.86 25.38 10.87
N VAL A 202 3.03 26.68 11.03
CA VAL A 202 4.27 27.28 11.53
C VAL A 202 3.92 28.35 12.55
N ILE A 203 4.62 28.35 13.68
CA ILE A 203 4.66 29.46 14.63
C ILE A 203 6.03 30.13 14.55
N THR A 204 6.07 31.44 14.84
CA THR A 204 7.34 32.15 15.00
C THR A 204 7.66 32.24 16.49
N CYS A 205 8.85 31.85 16.92
CA CYS A 205 9.34 32.11 18.28
C CYS A 205 10.37 33.25 18.25
N TYR A 206 10.12 34.31 19.01
CA TYR A 206 11.08 35.39 19.23
C TYR A 206 11.74 35.24 20.58
N ALA A 207 13.07 35.39 20.62
CA ALA A 207 13.89 35.29 21.82
C ALA A 207 14.77 36.53 22.01
N GLN A 208 15.10 36.84 23.26
CA GLN A 208 16.06 37.88 23.62
C GLN A 208 16.66 37.64 25.01
N VAL A 209 17.90 38.10 25.21
CA VAL A 209 18.54 38.16 26.52
C VAL A 209 18.26 39.52 27.13
N LEU A 210 17.62 39.51 28.30
CA LEU A 210 17.33 40.72 29.06
C LEU A 210 18.34 40.90 30.19
N ASP A 211 18.80 42.13 30.37
CA ASP A 211 19.57 42.54 31.54
C ASP A 211 18.71 42.58 32.81
N GLU A 212 19.35 42.90 33.92
CA GLU A 212 18.74 42.99 35.25
C GLU A 212 17.62 44.06 35.35
N LYS A 213 17.46 44.90 34.31
CA LYS A 213 16.45 45.96 34.17
C LYS A 213 15.38 45.64 33.13
N GLY A 214 15.40 44.44 32.56
CA GLY A 214 14.46 44.04 31.50
C GLY A 214 14.78 44.67 30.14
N LYS A 215 16.00 45.20 29.94
CA LYS A 215 16.44 45.78 28.67
C LYS A 215 17.21 44.72 27.86
N ASN A 216 16.93 44.65 26.56
CA ASN A 216 17.63 43.76 25.65
C ASN A 216 19.15 44.01 25.60
N ILE A 217 19.93 42.94 25.65
CA ILE A 217 21.37 42.93 25.43
C ILE A 217 21.64 42.33 24.05
N ALA A 218 21.67 43.17 23.01
CA ALA A 218 21.82 42.74 21.62
C ALA A 218 23.00 41.78 21.38
N ASP A 219 24.18 42.09 21.94
CA ASP A 219 25.38 41.26 21.80
C ASP A 219 25.22 39.83 22.35
N LEU A 220 24.36 39.63 23.36
CA LEU A 220 24.06 38.30 23.91
C LEU A 220 22.85 37.65 23.23
N THR A 221 21.87 38.45 22.80
CA THR A 221 20.72 38.01 22.01
C THR A 221 21.15 37.40 20.68
N ASP A 222 22.16 37.98 20.03
CA ASP A 222 22.77 37.45 18.79
C ASP A 222 23.50 36.10 18.99
N LYS A 223 23.69 35.65 20.24
CA LYS A 223 24.33 34.39 20.60
C LYS A 223 23.35 33.28 20.98
N ILE A 224 22.04 33.56 20.97
CA ILE A 224 21.03 32.54 21.20
C ILE A 224 20.98 31.58 20.01
N SER A 225 21.09 30.29 20.28
CA SER A 225 20.80 29.20 19.39
C SER A 225 19.50 28.52 19.82
N PHE A 226 18.85 27.86 18.87
CA PHE A 226 17.66 27.07 19.11
C PHE A 226 17.98 25.62 18.75
N VAL A 227 17.75 24.71 19.70
CA VAL A 227 18.09 23.29 19.60
C VAL A 227 16.80 22.47 19.74
N PRO A 228 16.33 21.80 18.68
CA PRO A 228 15.21 20.87 18.80
C PRO A 228 15.65 19.66 19.63
N GLN A 229 14.84 19.28 20.62
CA GLN A 229 15.06 18.07 21.42
C GLN A 229 14.34 16.84 20.84
N ASP A 230 13.43 17.05 19.90
CA ASP A 230 12.60 16.02 19.27
C ASP A 230 12.72 16.09 17.74
N ASP A 231 12.62 14.93 17.08
CA ASP A 231 12.75 14.78 15.63
C ASP A 231 11.49 15.20 14.84
N TRP A 232 10.37 15.43 15.54
CA TRP A 232 9.12 15.95 14.97
C TRP A 232 9.10 17.48 14.75
N ILE A 233 10.17 18.18 15.12
CA ILE A 233 10.26 19.65 15.04
C ILE A 233 11.03 20.05 13.77
N ASP A 234 10.39 20.86 12.93
CA ASP A 234 11.03 21.50 11.79
C ASP A 234 11.38 22.95 12.14
N MET A 235 12.63 23.34 11.92
CA MET A 235 13.11 24.68 12.25
C MET A 235 13.79 25.35 11.06
N SER A 236 13.48 26.62 10.88
CA SER A 236 14.18 27.47 9.90
C SER A 236 15.54 27.96 10.40
N LYS A 237 16.25 28.71 9.56
CA LYS A 237 17.41 29.49 10.04
C LYS A 237 16.92 30.67 10.89
N PRO A 238 17.56 30.97 12.03
CA PRO A 238 17.25 32.14 12.81
C PRO A 238 17.39 33.44 11.99
N PHE A 239 16.53 34.40 12.27
CA PHE A 239 16.56 35.74 11.68
C PHE A 239 16.47 36.80 12.78
N ILE A 240 16.84 38.04 12.48
CA ILE A 240 16.77 39.14 13.46
C ILE A 240 15.65 40.08 13.04
N GLU A 241 14.77 40.39 13.98
CA GLU A 241 13.66 41.33 13.81
C GLU A 241 13.48 42.13 15.10
N GLU A 242 13.45 43.46 15.00
CA GLU A 242 13.26 44.38 16.14
C GLU A 242 14.18 44.11 17.36
N GLU A 243 15.47 43.85 17.09
CA GLU A 243 16.49 43.52 18.11
C GLU A 243 16.28 42.17 18.83
N ARG A 244 15.38 41.31 18.34
CA ARG A 244 15.14 39.94 18.82
C ARG A 244 15.59 38.95 17.77
N ILE A 245 15.91 37.74 18.22
CA ILE A 245 16.15 36.62 17.30
C ILE A 245 14.86 35.82 17.14
N GLY A 246 14.36 35.75 15.91
CA GLY A 246 13.18 34.99 15.51
C GLY A 246 13.55 33.66 14.87
N ILE A 247 12.72 32.64 15.06
CA ILE A 247 12.81 31.38 14.34
C ILE A 247 11.42 30.85 14.01
N TYR A 248 11.24 30.36 12.78
CA TYR A 248 10.05 29.60 12.41
C TYR A 248 10.16 28.16 12.90
N ILE A 249 9.12 27.71 13.60
CA ILE A 249 8.97 26.36 14.16
C ILE A 249 7.71 25.74 13.57
N GLY A 250 7.88 24.64 12.85
CA GLY A 250 6.81 23.77 12.37
C GLY A 250 6.95 22.36 12.97
N CYS A 251 6.02 21.49 12.61
CA CYS A 251 6.15 20.07 12.93
C CYS A 251 5.74 19.20 11.74
N SER A 252 6.45 18.09 11.57
CA SER A 252 6.09 17.07 10.60
C SER A 252 6.41 15.69 11.17
N ASN A 253 5.78 14.67 10.62
CA ASN A 253 6.14 13.30 10.94
C ASN A 253 7.57 13.02 10.42
N PRO A 254 8.55 12.70 11.29
CA PRO A 254 9.94 12.43 10.88
C PRO A 254 10.06 11.17 10.03
N ASN A 255 9.03 10.31 10.04
CA ASN A 255 8.92 9.15 9.18
C ASN A 255 7.52 9.09 8.55
N PRO A 256 7.24 9.94 7.55
CA PRO A 256 5.92 10.05 6.94
C PRO A 256 5.46 8.75 6.24
N ASN A 257 6.38 7.81 6.02
CA ASN A 257 6.11 6.50 5.41
C ASN A 257 5.70 5.43 6.43
N ASN A 258 5.80 5.70 7.72
CA ASN A 258 5.28 4.83 8.76
C ASN A 258 3.84 5.24 9.10
N SER A 259 2.86 4.52 8.55
CA SER A 259 1.43 4.75 8.80
C SER A 259 1.00 4.59 10.26
N ASN A 260 1.88 4.05 11.13
CA ASN A 260 1.65 3.87 12.55
C ASN A 260 2.45 4.87 13.41
N ALA A 261 3.15 5.84 12.81
CA ALA A 261 3.84 6.89 13.55
C ALA A 261 2.82 7.90 14.08
N THR A 262 2.52 7.84 15.37
CA THR A 262 1.70 8.83 16.08
C THR A 262 2.60 9.93 16.64
N PRO A 263 2.20 11.21 16.55
CA PRO A 263 2.96 12.30 17.14
C PRO A 263 3.09 12.12 18.66
N PRO A 264 4.24 12.46 19.27
CA PRO A 264 4.32 12.58 20.71
C PRO A 264 3.39 13.70 21.18
N PRO A 265 2.82 13.62 22.41
CA PRO A 265 1.87 14.61 22.90
C PRO A 265 2.47 16.02 23.01
N THR A 266 3.77 16.13 23.24
CA THR A 266 4.51 17.39 23.33
C THR A 266 5.92 17.22 22.78
N VAL A 267 6.48 18.31 22.26
CA VAL A 267 7.87 18.43 21.81
C VAL A 267 8.54 19.65 22.43
N THR A 268 9.86 19.67 22.52
CA THR A 268 10.63 20.74 23.19
C THR A 268 11.67 21.36 22.27
N VAL A 269 11.67 22.69 22.19
CA VAL A 269 12.77 23.48 21.62
C VAL A 269 13.52 24.15 22.76
N THR A 270 14.79 23.80 22.91
CA THR A 270 15.66 24.42 23.91
C THR A 270 16.39 25.59 23.29
N MET A 271 16.34 26.73 23.95
CA MET A 271 17.06 27.94 23.57
C MET A 271 18.29 28.06 24.46
N THR A 272 19.48 28.06 23.86
CA THR A 272 20.76 28.11 24.58
C THR A 272 21.65 29.23 24.07
N MET A 273 22.61 29.68 24.87
CA MET A 273 23.70 30.54 24.38
C MET A 273 24.91 29.65 24.04
N ASP A 274 25.13 29.36 22.75
CA ASP A 274 26.19 28.43 22.32
C ASP A 274 27.61 29.02 22.45
N GLU A 275 27.74 30.34 22.23
CA GLU A 275 29.01 31.07 22.32
C GLU A 275 28.96 32.08 23.47
N VAL A 276 29.08 31.58 24.71
CA VAL A 276 29.09 32.41 25.91
C VAL A 276 30.38 33.26 25.94
N PRO A 277 30.30 34.60 25.88
CA PRO A 277 31.48 35.46 25.96
C PRO A 277 32.23 35.26 27.29
N GLU A 278 33.55 35.49 27.28
CA GLU A 278 34.39 35.32 28.47
C GLU A 278 33.91 36.24 29.62
N GLY A 279 33.44 35.63 30.72
CA GLY A 279 32.89 36.34 31.89
C GLY A 279 31.36 36.36 31.98
N GLU A 280 30.64 35.79 31.01
CA GLU A 280 29.18 35.64 31.02
C GLU A 280 28.73 34.25 31.50
N GLU A 281 27.56 34.14 32.12
CA GLU A 281 26.97 32.85 32.50
C GLU A 281 26.09 32.29 31.37
N PRO A 282 26.13 30.97 31.09
CA PRO A 282 25.27 30.34 30.10
C PRO A 282 23.80 30.42 30.52
N LEU A 283 22.93 30.85 29.59
CA LEU A 283 21.47 30.85 29.78
C LEU A 283 20.82 29.77 28.92
N GLN A 284 19.79 29.11 29.48
CA GLN A 284 19.00 28.10 28.80
C GLN A 284 17.52 28.21 29.16
N LYS A 285 16.62 27.96 28.20
CA LYS A 285 15.18 27.86 28.44
C LYS A 285 14.48 26.94 27.44
N ASP A 286 13.44 26.26 27.89
CA ASP A 286 12.68 25.32 27.07
C ASP A 286 11.33 25.91 26.65
N LEU A 287 11.04 25.82 25.35
CA LEU A 287 9.72 26.04 24.76
C LEU A 287 9.07 24.67 24.51
N VAL A 288 8.02 24.36 25.26
CA VAL A 288 7.21 23.15 25.07
C VAL A 288 6.04 23.46 24.12
N ILE A 289 5.89 22.64 23.08
CA ILE A 289 4.83 22.74 22.07
C ILE A 289 4.01 21.45 22.10
N GLN A 290 2.69 21.57 22.20
CA GLN A 290 1.77 20.44 22.10
C GLN A 290 1.57 20.05 20.63
N LEU A 291 1.68 18.75 20.30
CA LEU A 291 1.29 18.26 18.96
C LEU A 291 -0.13 17.72 19.01
N LEU A 292 -1.00 18.24 18.14
CA LEU A 292 -2.41 17.88 18.10
C LEU A 292 -2.66 16.77 17.07
N ASP A 293 -3.28 15.66 17.50
CA ASP A 293 -3.73 14.54 16.64
C ASP A 293 -5.23 14.70 16.35
N CYS A 294 -5.55 15.77 15.60
CA CYS A 294 -6.93 16.11 15.27
C CYS A 294 -7.56 15.03 14.39
N LYS A 295 -8.74 14.54 14.78
CA LYS A 295 -9.50 13.55 14.00
C LYS A 295 -10.94 13.99 13.84
N LEU A 296 -11.49 13.83 12.64
CA LEU A 296 -12.90 14.02 12.41
C LEU A 296 -13.64 12.70 12.70
N ASP A 297 -14.65 12.77 13.55
CA ASP A 297 -15.52 11.63 13.85
C ASP A 297 -17.01 12.01 13.83
N THR A 298 -17.86 11.00 13.88
CA THR A 298 -19.33 11.12 13.80
C THR A 298 -20.02 10.26 14.85
N GLU A 299 -21.26 10.61 15.22
CA GLU A 299 -22.05 9.77 16.15
C GLU A 299 -22.48 8.42 15.55
N ILE A 300 -22.45 8.30 14.22
CA ILE A 300 -22.84 7.12 13.47
C ILE A 300 -21.73 6.67 12.51
N ASP A 301 -21.69 5.38 12.20
CA ASP A 301 -20.76 4.78 11.23
C ASP A 301 -21.44 4.49 9.88
N ASP A 302 -22.75 4.26 9.91
CA ASP A 302 -23.61 4.01 8.76
C ASP A 302 -25.04 4.48 9.03
N CYS A 303 -25.82 4.64 7.96
CA CYS A 303 -27.25 4.90 8.05
C CYS A 303 -28.02 4.26 6.90
N THR A 304 -29.28 3.91 7.16
CA THR A 304 -30.16 3.27 6.18
C THR A 304 -31.43 4.09 5.99
N PHE A 305 -31.82 4.28 4.73
CA PHE A 305 -33.05 4.93 4.32
C PHE A 305 -33.99 3.92 3.65
N PRO A 306 -35.30 3.94 3.94
CA PRO A 306 -36.27 3.14 3.21
C PRO A 306 -36.47 3.66 1.78
N ALA A 307 -36.60 2.77 0.80
CA ALA A 307 -36.84 3.10 -0.61
C ALA A 307 -38.30 3.51 -0.89
N THR A 308 -38.83 4.45 -0.13
CA THR A 308 -40.21 4.95 -0.23
C THR A 308 -40.31 6.18 -1.13
N GLU A 309 -41.54 6.62 -1.44
CA GLU A 309 -41.77 7.92 -2.12
C GLU A 309 -41.61 9.11 -1.17
N GLU A 310 -41.75 8.88 0.14
CA GLU A 310 -41.59 9.91 1.16
C GLU A 310 -40.13 9.98 1.58
N MET A 311 -39.57 11.19 1.58
CA MET A 311 -38.22 11.40 2.09
C MET A 311 -38.22 11.33 3.61
N SER A 312 -37.28 10.58 4.16
CA SER A 312 -36.96 10.54 5.58
C SER A 312 -35.70 11.34 5.85
N GLU A 313 -35.53 11.73 7.11
CA GLU A 313 -34.43 12.57 7.56
C GLU A 313 -33.68 11.88 8.71
N ILE A 314 -32.35 11.86 8.63
CA ILE A 314 -31.46 11.42 9.70
C ILE A 314 -30.53 12.58 10.03
N THR A 315 -30.45 12.93 11.31
CA THR A 315 -29.59 14.01 11.81
C THR A 315 -28.64 13.47 12.88
N PHE A 316 -27.36 13.80 12.77
CA PHE A 316 -26.30 13.38 13.69
C PHE A 316 -25.18 14.43 13.75
N ASP A 317 -24.37 14.38 14.80
CA ASP A 317 -23.24 15.30 14.96
C ASP A 317 -21.93 14.73 14.38
N ALA A 318 -21.19 15.61 13.70
CA ALA A 318 -19.80 15.43 13.29
C ALA A 318 -18.91 16.36 14.12
N TYR A 319 -17.81 15.85 14.68
CA TYR A 319 -16.96 16.61 15.61
C TYR A 319 -15.47 16.32 15.44
N ILE A 320 -14.63 17.29 15.81
CA ILE A 320 -13.18 17.16 15.80
C ILE A 320 -12.68 16.75 17.19
N GLU A 321 -12.10 15.56 17.29
CA GLU A 321 -11.38 15.10 18.47
C GLU A 321 -10.00 15.76 18.56
N ASN A 322 -9.52 15.98 19.78
CA ASN A 322 -8.16 16.50 20.08
C ASN A 322 -7.81 17.86 19.43
N ALA A 323 -8.80 18.69 19.12
CA ALA A 323 -8.63 19.98 18.45
C ALA A 323 -7.81 21.03 19.23
N GLY A 324 -7.60 20.86 20.54
CA GLY A 324 -6.82 21.79 21.36
C GLY A 324 -7.31 23.24 21.27
N GLU A 325 -6.41 24.16 20.90
CA GLU A 325 -6.71 25.59 20.73
C GLU A 325 -7.10 25.98 19.27
N GLU A 326 -7.21 25.00 18.36
CA GLU A 326 -7.54 25.23 16.95
C GLU A 326 -8.98 25.73 16.75
N LYS A 327 -9.16 26.66 15.80
CA LYS A 327 -10.44 27.32 15.50
C LYS A 327 -10.61 27.52 13.99
N GLY A 328 -11.83 27.83 13.55
CA GLY A 328 -12.08 28.15 12.14
C GLY A 328 -12.28 26.94 11.23
N TRP A 329 -12.74 25.82 11.79
CA TRP A 329 -13.12 24.64 11.02
C TRP A 329 -14.37 24.90 10.17
N ASN A 330 -14.29 24.47 8.92
CA ASN A 330 -15.39 24.45 7.95
C ASN A 330 -15.72 23.00 7.61
N PHE A 331 -16.99 22.63 7.81
CA PHE A 331 -17.48 21.27 7.56
C PHE A 331 -18.18 21.20 6.19
N ASN A 332 -17.92 20.13 5.46
CA ASN A 332 -18.57 19.82 4.18
C ASN A 332 -18.78 18.30 4.08
N ALA A 333 -19.62 17.83 3.16
CA ALA A 333 -19.68 16.40 2.85
C ALA A 333 -20.08 16.17 1.39
N GLU A 334 -19.61 15.06 0.82
CA GLU A 334 -19.97 14.63 -0.53
C GLU A 334 -19.91 13.12 -0.69
N TYR A 335 -20.67 12.58 -1.63
CA TYR A 335 -20.62 11.18 -1.99
C TYR A 335 -19.42 10.88 -2.88
N ARG A 336 -18.71 9.77 -2.61
CA ARG A 336 -17.52 9.36 -3.39
C ARG A 336 -17.49 7.86 -3.70
N LEU A 337 -16.87 7.53 -4.83
CA LEU A 337 -16.43 6.19 -5.19
C LEU A 337 -14.90 6.20 -5.29
N GLY A 338 -14.23 5.88 -4.18
CA GLY A 338 -12.79 6.11 -4.04
C GLY A 338 -12.51 7.61 -3.90
N VAL A 339 -11.76 8.18 -4.84
CA VAL A 339 -11.42 9.62 -4.87
C VAL A 339 -12.36 10.45 -5.75
N ASP A 340 -13.15 9.79 -6.60
CA ASP A 340 -14.04 10.44 -7.56
C ASP A 340 -15.42 10.70 -6.92
N ARG A 341 -16.08 11.81 -7.27
CA ARG A 341 -17.47 12.11 -6.84
C ARG A 341 -18.44 11.08 -7.40
N ASP A 342 -19.45 10.74 -6.61
CA ASP A 342 -20.51 9.79 -6.97
C ASP A 342 -21.90 10.45 -6.82
N ASP A 343 -22.91 9.89 -7.49
CA ASP A 343 -24.29 10.41 -7.42
C ASP A 343 -24.84 10.26 -5.98
N PRO A 344 -25.51 11.29 -5.43
CA PRO A 344 -25.96 11.25 -4.04
C PRO A 344 -27.14 10.28 -3.83
N LEU A 345 -27.16 9.59 -2.68
CA LEU A 345 -28.35 8.87 -2.21
C LEU A 345 -29.30 9.77 -1.40
N THR A 346 -28.79 10.83 -0.80
CA THR A 346 -29.53 11.81 0.01
C THR A 346 -29.06 13.23 -0.29
N ASP A 347 -29.92 14.20 -0.05
CA ASP A 347 -29.52 15.59 0.11
C ASP A 347 -28.75 15.71 1.43
N ILE A 348 -27.80 16.64 1.47
CA ILE A 348 -26.91 16.87 2.61
C ILE A 348 -27.05 18.32 3.04
N ALA A 349 -27.40 18.55 4.29
CA ALA A 349 -27.33 19.85 4.94
C ALA A 349 -26.39 19.78 6.15
N ILE A 350 -25.54 20.80 6.31
CA ILE A 350 -24.58 20.87 7.41
C ILE A 350 -24.72 22.21 8.12
N ASN A 351 -25.00 22.17 9.42
CA ASN A 351 -25.17 23.35 10.27
C ASN A 351 -24.08 23.38 11.35
N LYS A 352 -23.20 24.39 11.32
CA LYS A 352 -22.13 24.54 12.33
C LYS A 352 -22.76 24.84 13.71
N LYS A 353 -22.52 23.95 14.69
CA LYS A 353 -22.97 24.10 16.09
C LYS A 353 -21.94 24.82 16.96
N SER A 354 -20.66 24.51 16.77
CA SER A 354 -19.54 25.08 17.53
C SER A 354 -18.29 25.21 16.63
N GLU A 355 -17.16 25.68 17.17
CA GLU A 355 -15.90 25.71 16.41
C GLU A 355 -15.40 24.32 15.99
N ILE A 356 -15.82 23.25 16.67
CA ILE A 356 -15.32 21.88 16.45
C ILE A 356 -16.46 20.87 16.21
N THR A 357 -17.70 21.32 16.04
CA THR A 357 -18.87 20.45 15.90
C THR A 357 -19.83 21.03 14.86
N ALA A 358 -20.34 20.16 13.98
CA ALA A 358 -21.40 20.48 13.03
C ALA A 358 -22.47 19.40 13.06
N GLU A 359 -23.72 19.80 12.93
CA GLU A 359 -24.86 18.92 12.74
C GLU A 359 -24.98 18.59 11.25
N VAL A 360 -25.01 17.30 10.92
CA VAL A 360 -25.19 16.79 9.56
C VAL A 360 -26.59 16.22 9.47
N THR A 361 -27.36 16.72 8.51
CA THR A 361 -28.72 16.26 8.20
C THR A 361 -28.72 15.65 6.80
N LEU A 362 -29.15 14.40 6.71
CA LEU A 362 -29.31 13.66 5.47
C LEU A 362 -30.79 13.47 5.17
N THR A 363 -31.24 13.90 4.00
CA THR A 363 -32.64 13.78 3.57
C THR A 363 -32.74 12.93 2.31
N GLY A 364 -33.44 11.80 2.35
CA GLY A 364 -33.49 10.87 1.22
C GLY A 364 -34.61 9.84 1.31
N PRO A 365 -34.74 8.94 0.32
CA PRO A 365 -33.77 8.70 -0.75
C PRO A 365 -33.99 9.54 -2.03
N ILE A 366 -32.90 9.99 -2.65
CA ILE A 366 -32.87 10.59 -4.02
C ILE A 366 -32.89 9.48 -5.07
N LEU A 367 -32.10 8.42 -4.86
CA LEU A 367 -31.99 7.27 -5.76
C LEU A 367 -32.53 6.01 -5.06
N LYS A 368 -33.27 5.18 -5.80
CA LYS A 368 -33.87 3.93 -5.30
C LYS A 368 -33.25 2.71 -6.00
N PRO A 369 -33.21 1.54 -5.33
CA PRO A 369 -32.76 0.29 -5.95
C PRO A 369 -33.54 -0.01 -7.23
N LYS A 370 -32.88 -0.62 -8.23
CA LYS A 370 -33.57 -1.04 -9.45
C LYS A 370 -34.43 -2.28 -9.20
N GLU A 371 -35.32 -2.60 -10.13
CA GLU A 371 -36.14 -3.81 -10.07
C GLU A 371 -35.24 -5.07 -9.92
N GLY A 372 -35.50 -5.87 -8.87
CA GLY A 372 -34.69 -7.05 -8.50
C GLY A 372 -33.54 -6.77 -7.52
N GLU A 373 -33.20 -5.50 -7.25
CA GLU A 373 -32.23 -5.10 -6.23
C GLU A 373 -32.93 -4.84 -4.89
N SER A 374 -32.33 -5.29 -3.79
CA SER A 374 -32.86 -5.10 -2.43
C SER A 374 -32.32 -3.85 -1.73
N TYR A 375 -31.18 -3.33 -2.19
CA TYR A 375 -30.58 -2.11 -1.66
C TYR A 375 -29.57 -1.51 -2.66
N ILE A 376 -29.23 -0.24 -2.45
CA ILE A 376 -28.05 0.45 -3.00
C ILE A 376 -27.26 1.02 -1.84
N SER A 377 -25.93 1.02 -1.94
CA SER A 377 -25.05 1.55 -0.90
C SER A 377 -23.96 2.42 -1.51
N LYS A 378 -23.66 3.55 -0.87
CA LYS A 378 -22.61 4.50 -1.27
C LYS A 378 -21.88 5.06 -0.06
N THR A 379 -20.65 5.53 -0.27
CA THR A 379 -19.83 6.17 0.77
C THR A 379 -20.07 7.67 0.77
N LEU A 380 -20.50 8.20 1.91
CA LEU A 380 -20.51 9.63 2.19
C LEU A 380 -19.21 10.00 2.91
N VAL A 381 -18.47 10.96 2.37
CA VAL A 381 -17.25 11.49 2.96
C VAL A 381 -17.57 12.84 3.59
N ILE A 382 -17.52 12.90 4.92
CA ILE A 382 -17.62 14.13 5.70
C ILE A 382 -16.21 14.67 5.87
N MET A 383 -16.06 15.97 5.65
CA MET A 383 -14.78 16.68 5.60
C MET A 383 -14.81 17.86 6.56
N ALA A 384 -13.68 18.12 7.22
CA ALA A 384 -13.47 19.33 8.00
C ALA A 384 -12.08 19.91 7.74
N ALA A 385 -12.00 21.19 7.38
CA ALA A 385 -10.74 21.87 7.09
C ALA A 385 -10.67 23.26 7.74
N GLN A 386 -9.46 23.72 8.07
CA GLN A 386 -9.17 25.11 8.45
C GLN A 386 -8.59 25.85 7.23
N GLY A 387 -9.30 26.84 6.69
CA GLY A 387 -8.82 27.59 5.52
C GLY A 387 -8.65 26.72 4.27
N ASP A 388 -7.46 26.75 3.66
CA ASP A 388 -7.10 26.00 2.44
C ASP A 388 -6.29 24.71 2.74
N GLU A 389 -6.27 24.26 4.00
CA GLU A 389 -5.61 23.01 4.41
C GLU A 389 -6.31 21.77 3.84
N GLU A 390 -5.59 20.64 3.74
CA GLU A 390 -6.23 19.36 3.44
C GLU A 390 -7.25 18.99 4.52
N PRO A 391 -8.47 18.54 4.15
CA PRO A 391 -9.51 18.24 5.11
C PRO A 391 -9.21 16.95 5.87
N LEU A 392 -9.57 16.94 7.16
CA LEU A 392 -9.82 15.70 7.89
C LEU A 392 -11.05 15.03 7.30
N GLU A 393 -11.02 13.71 7.12
CA GLU A 393 -12.10 12.95 6.51
C GLU A 393 -12.66 11.86 7.44
N ARG A 394 -13.98 11.71 7.44
CA ARG A 394 -14.71 10.59 8.06
C ARG A 394 -15.64 9.98 7.02
N HIS A 395 -15.52 8.68 6.81
CA HIS A 395 -16.27 7.96 5.78
C HIS A 395 -17.42 7.15 6.40
N ILE A 396 -18.66 7.50 6.10
CA ILE A 396 -19.83 6.74 6.55
C ILE A 396 -20.51 6.05 5.38
N THR A 397 -21.18 4.92 5.64
CA THR A 397 -21.92 4.18 4.62
C THR A 397 -23.39 4.59 4.63
N VAL A 398 -23.92 5.05 3.50
CA VAL A 398 -25.35 5.34 3.34
C VAL A 398 -25.98 4.24 2.49
N ILE A 399 -27.07 3.67 2.98
CA ILE A 399 -27.78 2.56 2.33
C ILE A 399 -29.21 3.00 2.05
N VAL A 400 -29.72 2.71 0.86
CA VAL A 400 -31.15 2.82 0.53
C VAL A 400 -31.67 1.42 0.28
N SER A 401 -32.61 0.95 1.10
CA SER A 401 -33.10 -0.43 1.08
C SER A 401 -34.58 -0.49 0.68
N SER A 402 -34.95 -1.43 -0.19
CA SER A 402 -36.34 -1.68 -0.58
C SER A 402 -36.98 -2.77 0.27
N GLU A 403 -38.26 -2.57 0.59
CA GLU A 403 -39.10 -3.65 1.11
C GLU A 403 -39.40 -4.68 0.03
N GLY A 404 -39.64 -5.92 0.47
CA GLY A 404 -40.23 -6.96 -0.36
C GLY A 404 -39.54 -8.30 -0.26
N LEU A 405 -40.18 -9.28 -0.89
CA LEU A 405 -39.70 -10.66 -1.02
C LEU A 405 -38.97 -10.84 -2.36
N LEU A 406 -37.75 -11.37 -2.33
CA LEU A 406 -36.92 -11.60 -3.51
C LEU A 406 -36.24 -12.97 -3.45
N VAL A 407 -36.08 -13.64 -4.60
CA VAL A 407 -35.22 -14.83 -4.70
C VAL A 407 -33.81 -14.38 -5.07
N LYS A 408 -32.81 -14.75 -4.26
CA LYS A 408 -31.41 -14.37 -4.46
C LYS A 408 -30.61 -15.46 -5.18
N HIS A 409 -30.86 -16.73 -4.86
CA HIS A 409 -30.14 -17.86 -5.44
C HIS A 409 -31.07 -19.00 -5.83
N GLY A 410 -30.61 -19.83 -6.78
CA GLY A 410 -31.30 -21.03 -7.27
C GLY A 410 -32.22 -20.80 -8.48
N VAL A 411 -32.39 -19.57 -8.92
CA VAL A 411 -33.22 -19.19 -10.09
C VAL A 411 -32.48 -18.23 -11.02
N ASN A 412 -32.98 -18.09 -12.24
CA ASN A 412 -32.53 -17.05 -13.17
C ASN A 412 -33.16 -15.68 -12.83
N LYS A 413 -32.82 -14.64 -13.61
CA LYS A 413 -33.34 -13.26 -13.41
C LYS A 413 -34.87 -13.11 -13.52
N ASN A 414 -35.55 -14.11 -14.08
CA ASN A 414 -37.00 -14.14 -14.24
C ASN A 414 -37.68 -15.00 -13.15
N ASN A 415 -36.96 -15.38 -12.08
CA ASN A 415 -37.40 -16.32 -11.05
C ASN A 415 -37.77 -17.71 -11.59
N GLU A 416 -37.05 -18.17 -12.62
CA GLU A 416 -37.27 -19.48 -13.24
C GLU A 416 -36.15 -20.45 -12.87
N PHE A 417 -36.53 -21.67 -12.53
CA PHE A 417 -35.64 -22.83 -12.39
C PHE A 417 -35.95 -23.83 -13.49
N ASN A 418 -34.92 -24.31 -14.18
CA ASN A 418 -35.07 -25.25 -15.30
C ASN A 418 -34.33 -26.55 -14.98
N PHE A 419 -34.99 -27.69 -15.13
CA PHE A 419 -34.33 -28.98 -14.97
C PHE A 419 -34.88 -30.05 -15.91
N LEU A 420 -34.07 -31.08 -16.16
CA LEU A 420 -34.46 -32.29 -16.88
C LEU A 420 -35.01 -33.31 -15.89
N ALA A 421 -36.22 -33.80 -16.10
CA ALA A 421 -36.88 -34.78 -15.24
C ALA A 421 -36.45 -36.22 -15.58
N ASP A 422 -35.15 -36.47 -15.67
CA ASP A 422 -34.57 -37.80 -15.88
C ASP A 422 -34.37 -38.58 -14.57
N LYS A 423 -34.45 -37.89 -13.43
CA LYS A 423 -34.27 -38.43 -12.08
C LYS A 423 -34.87 -37.48 -11.02
N PRO A 424 -34.99 -37.94 -9.75
CA PRO A 424 -35.25 -37.08 -8.60
C PRO A 424 -34.29 -35.87 -8.58
N VAL A 425 -34.84 -34.68 -8.36
CA VAL A 425 -34.09 -33.42 -8.30
C VAL A 425 -34.16 -32.84 -6.91
N GLU A 426 -33.02 -32.35 -6.43
CA GLU A 426 -32.89 -31.57 -5.20
C GLU A 426 -32.26 -30.22 -5.55
N GLN A 427 -32.94 -29.11 -5.23
CA GLN A 427 -32.46 -27.76 -5.53
C GLN A 427 -32.78 -26.82 -4.36
N ASN A 428 -31.78 -26.03 -3.92
CA ASN A 428 -32.00 -25.00 -2.92
C ASN A 428 -32.32 -23.64 -3.58
N PHE A 429 -33.25 -22.91 -2.98
CA PHE A 429 -33.62 -21.53 -3.29
C PHE A 429 -33.40 -20.68 -2.05
N ASP A 430 -32.69 -19.56 -2.20
CA ASP A 430 -32.46 -18.63 -1.09
C ASP A 430 -33.33 -17.39 -1.29
N PHE A 431 -34.21 -17.11 -0.32
CA PHE A 431 -35.11 -15.97 -0.33
C PHE A 431 -34.62 -14.88 0.63
N SER A 432 -34.78 -13.63 0.23
CA SER A 432 -34.57 -12.44 1.06
C SER A 432 -35.91 -11.77 1.29
N LEU A 433 -36.20 -11.39 2.52
CA LEU A 433 -37.42 -10.68 2.90
C LEU A 433 -37.05 -9.47 3.73
N GLN A 434 -37.37 -8.29 3.21
CA GLN A 434 -37.13 -7.02 3.89
C GLN A 434 -38.45 -6.34 4.19
N VAL A 435 -38.63 -5.92 5.44
CA VAL A 435 -39.86 -5.32 5.96
C VAL A 435 -39.51 -4.02 6.66
N TYR A 436 -40.30 -2.99 6.45
CA TYR A 436 -40.21 -1.73 7.16
C TYR A 436 -40.78 -1.87 8.57
N ASP A 437 -39.98 -1.49 9.57
CA ASP A 437 -40.40 -1.42 10.97
C ASP A 437 -40.75 0.04 11.32
N GLU A 438 -42.05 0.29 11.53
CA GLU A 438 -42.57 1.62 11.87
C GLU A 438 -42.01 2.18 13.19
N ASN A 439 -41.56 1.33 14.13
CA ASN A 439 -41.07 1.79 15.43
C ASN A 439 -39.65 2.33 15.34
N THR A 440 -38.83 1.73 14.48
CA THR A 440 -37.43 2.09 14.27
C THR A 440 -37.23 2.98 13.03
N ASN A 441 -38.24 3.06 12.15
CA ASN A 441 -38.18 3.74 10.87
C ASN A 441 -37.08 3.15 9.95
N GLU A 442 -36.82 1.85 10.07
CA GLU A 442 -35.76 1.13 9.37
C GLU A 442 -36.31 -0.05 8.56
N ILE A 443 -35.55 -0.48 7.54
CA ILE A 443 -35.81 -1.72 6.80
C ILE A 443 -35.02 -2.84 7.45
N THR A 444 -35.72 -3.86 7.94
CA THR A 444 -35.12 -4.99 8.66
C THR A 444 -35.50 -6.33 8.02
N VAL A 445 -34.70 -7.36 8.31
CA VAL A 445 -34.99 -8.73 7.87
C VAL A 445 -36.00 -9.37 8.82
N ASP A 446 -37.19 -9.70 8.32
CA ASP A 446 -38.17 -10.50 9.07
C ASP A 446 -37.81 -12.00 9.01
N LYS A 447 -36.96 -12.43 9.94
CA LYS A 447 -36.47 -13.81 10.04
C LYS A 447 -37.60 -14.82 10.27
N ASN A 448 -38.67 -14.42 10.96
CA ASN A 448 -39.77 -15.33 11.29
C ASN A 448 -40.61 -15.58 10.04
N ALA A 449 -41.08 -14.53 9.37
CA ALA A 449 -41.82 -14.65 8.13
C ALA A 449 -40.99 -15.33 7.02
N LEU A 450 -39.68 -15.07 6.98
CA LEU A 450 -38.75 -15.68 6.03
C LEU A 450 -38.58 -17.20 6.22
N SER A 451 -38.86 -17.72 7.42
CA SER A 451 -38.88 -19.17 7.71
C SER A 451 -40.26 -19.82 7.46
N GLN A 452 -41.27 -19.02 7.14
CA GLN A 452 -42.68 -19.42 7.03
C GLN A 452 -43.31 -19.00 5.69
N LEU A 453 -42.50 -18.87 4.62
CA LEU A 453 -43.01 -18.59 3.28
C LEU A 453 -44.03 -19.65 2.84
N GLU A 454 -45.14 -19.19 2.27
CA GLU A 454 -46.21 -20.03 1.73
C GLU A 454 -46.04 -20.21 0.22
N PHE A 455 -46.20 -21.44 -0.27
CA PHE A 455 -46.11 -21.78 -1.69
C PHE A 455 -47.48 -22.23 -2.21
N GLU A 456 -48.15 -21.35 -2.95
CA GLU A 456 -49.46 -21.62 -3.57
C GLU A 456 -49.28 -22.00 -5.05
N LEU A 457 -49.75 -23.18 -5.45
CA LEU A 457 -49.70 -23.62 -6.85
C LEU A 457 -50.69 -22.82 -7.71
N LEU A 458 -50.20 -22.11 -8.71
CA LEU A 458 -51.01 -21.32 -9.65
C LEU A 458 -51.39 -22.09 -10.93
N SER A 459 -50.69 -23.17 -11.27
CA SER A 459 -50.96 -23.90 -12.51
C SER A 459 -52.29 -24.68 -12.43
N GLU A 460 -53.31 -24.22 -13.17
CA GLU A 460 -54.63 -24.87 -13.22
C GLU A 460 -54.80 -25.92 -14.33
N GLU A 461 -53.89 -25.90 -15.31
CA GLU A 461 -53.90 -26.79 -16.47
C GLU A 461 -53.91 -28.28 -16.06
N LYS A 462 -54.85 -29.05 -16.62
CA LYS A 462 -55.02 -30.48 -16.29
C LYS A 462 -53.75 -31.29 -16.50
N GLU A 463 -52.98 -30.95 -17.53
CA GLU A 463 -51.71 -31.60 -17.86
C GLU A 463 -50.64 -31.34 -16.80
N ILE A 464 -50.51 -30.09 -16.33
CA ILE A 464 -49.59 -29.72 -15.24
C ILE A 464 -50.02 -30.34 -13.90
N ARG A 465 -51.33 -30.40 -13.61
CA ARG A 465 -51.82 -31.10 -12.40
C ARG A 465 -51.50 -32.59 -12.42
N ASN A 466 -51.62 -33.23 -13.59
CA ASN A 466 -51.23 -34.63 -13.76
C ASN A 466 -49.71 -34.79 -13.57
N LEU A 467 -48.90 -33.91 -14.18
CA LEU A 467 -47.45 -33.88 -14.02
C LEU A 467 -47.04 -33.81 -12.54
N ILE A 468 -47.60 -32.85 -11.79
CA ILE A 468 -47.32 -32.67 -10.36
C ILE A 468 -47.70 -33.90 -9.54
N SER A 469 -48.80 -34.58 -9.86
CA SER A 469 -49.20 -35.79 -9.13
C SER A 469 -48.25 -36.98 -9.32
N VAL A 470 -47.37 -36.92 -10.32
CA VAL A 470 -46.32 -37.93 -10.56
C VAL A 470 -44.95 -37.42 -10.11
N LEU A 471 -44.60 -36.18 -10.45
CA LEU A 471 -43.33 -35.54 -10.11
C LEU A 471 -43.19 -35.32 -8.60
N LEU A 472 -44.32 -35.11 -7.90
CA LEU A 472 -44.43 -34.89 -6.46
C LEU A 472 -43.44 -33.84 -5.93
N PRO A 473 -43.42 -32.61 -6.48
CA PRO A 473 -42.54 -31.55 -5.99
C PRO A 473 -42.91 -31.14 -4.56
N GLN A 474 -41.93 -31.17 -3.66
CA GLN A 474 -42.02 -30.67 -2.28
C GLN A 474 -41.05 -29.51 -2.10
N ILE A 475 -41.47 -28.46 -1.39
CA ILE A 475 -40.62 -27.30 -1.10
C ILE A 475 -40.62 -27.08 0.41
N ASP A 476 -39.49 -27.37 1.06
CA ASP A 476 -39.35 -27.35 2.51
C ASP A 476 -38.33 -26.31 2.97
N PHE A 477 -38.61 -25.62 4.06
CA PHE A 477 -37.65 -24.74 4.72
C PHE A 477 -36.52 -25.56 5.36
N ILE A 478 -35.27 -25.14 5.16
CA ILE A 478 -34.08 -25.80 5.71
C ILE A 478 -33.50 -25.00 6.87
N ASP A 479 -33.03 -23.77 6.59
CA ASP A 479 -32.37 -22.91 7.57
C ASP A 479 -32.33 -21.44 7.14
N LEU A 480 -31.92 -20.58 8.07
CA LEU A 480 -31.51 -19.20 7.79
C LEU A 480 -30.00 -19.17 7.57
N VAL A 481 -29.55 -18.69 6.42
CA VAL A 481 -28.14 -18.70 6.01
C VAL A 481 -27.54 -17.28 5.90
N THR A 482 -26.22 -17.19 6.12
CA THR A 482 -25.38 -15.97 6.04
C THR A 482 -25.55 -14.96 7.21
N ASN A 483 -24.71 -13.91 7.22
CA ASN A 483 -24.74 -12.86 8.25
C ASN A 483 -25.96 -11.92 8.11
N ILE A 484 -26.47 -11.70 6.88
CA ILE A 484 -27.74 -11.03 6.60
C ILE A 484 -28.72 -12.15 6.20
N PRO A 485 -29.63 -12.58 7.09
CA PRO A 485 -30.28 -13.88 6.95
C PRO A 485 -31.09 -14.02 5.66
N TYR A 486 -30.81 -15.08 4.90
CA TYR A 486 -31.67 -15.56 3.81
C TYR A 486 -32.39 -16.84 4.25
N GLY A 487 -33.65 -16.99 3.85
CA GLY A 487 -34.41 -18.22 4.06
C GLY A 487 -34.11 -19.23 2.97
N ARG A 488 -33.47 -20.34 3.32
CA ARG A 488 -33.18 -21.42 2.38
C ARG A 488 -34.33 -22.41 2.34
N TYR A 489 -34.91 -22.58 1.16
CA TYR A 489 -35.92 -23.59 0.86
C TYR A 489 -35.37 -24.61 -0.11
N ARG A 490 -35.74 -25.88 0.06
CA ARG A 490 -35.28 -26.98 -0.79
C ARG A 490 -36.46 -27.56 -1.55
N LEU A 491 -36.36 -27.54 -2.87
CA LEU A 491 -37.21 -28.30 -3.76
C LEU A 491 -36.69 -29.73 -3.86
N THR A 492 -37.55 -30.72 -3.63
CA THR A 492 -37.31 -32.13 -3.94
C THR A 492 -38.39 -32.69 -4.85
N THR A 493 -38.01 -33.59 -5.77
CA THR A 493 -38.94 -34.35 -6.60
C THR A 493 -38.68 -35.85 -6.45
N ASP A 494 -39.70 -36.69 -6.63
CA ASP A 494 -39.60 -38.13 -6.34
C ASP A 494 -39.44 -39.01 -7.58
N ARG A 495 -39.85 -38.53 -8.76
CA ARG A 495 -39.94 -39.37 -9.97
C ARG A 495 -39.44 -38.66 -11.22
N ASP A 496 -38.93 -39.46 -12.15
CA ASP A 496 -38.65 -39.10 -13.52
C ASP A 496 -39.94 -38.96 -14.35
N ILE A 497 -39.90 -38.14 -15.39
CA ILE A 497 -41.04 -37.89 -16.28
C ILE A 497 -40.66 -38.27 -17.72
N PRO A 498 -41.20 -39.39 -18.25
CA PRO A 498 -40.92 -39.81 -19.61
C PRO A 498 -41.56 -38.86 -20.63
N GLY A 499 -40.83 -38.47 -21.68
CA GLY A 499 -41.35 -37.64 -22.76
C GLY A 499 -40.36 -37.40 -23.91
N THR A 500 -40.66 -36.41 -24.75
CA THR A 500 -39.95 -36.13 -26.02
C THR A 500 -39.05 -34.89 -25.94
N GLY A 501 -38.91 -34.25 -24.78
CA GLY A 501 -38.17 -32.99 -24.59
C GLY A 501 -39.04 -31.76 -24.34
N GLU A 502 -40.37 -31.93 -24.25
CA GLU A 502 -41.30 -30.85 -23.94
C GLU A 502 -41.04 -30.24 -22.55
N VAL A 503 -41.25 -28.92 -22.43
CA VAL A 503 -41.07 -28.16 -21.20
C VAL A 503 -42.43 -27.76 -20.62
N PHE A 504 -42.65 -28.12 -19.36
CA PHE A 504 -43.88 -27.84 -18.62
C PHE A 504 -43.61 -26.86 -17.47
N PRO A 505 -44.17 -25.64 -17.51
CA PRO A 505 -43.96 -24.62 -16.47
C PRO A 505 -44.91 -24.82 -15.28
N ILE A 506 -44.36 -25.18 -14.12
CA ILE A 506 -45.10 -25.21 -12.85
C ILE A 506 -44.90 -23.86 -12.15
N LYS A 507 -45.99 -23.11 -11.94
CA LYS A 507 -45.92 -21.78 -11.31
C LYS A 507 -46.39 -21.84 -9.87
N TYR A 508 -45.55 -21.37 -8.96
CA TYR A 508 -45.88 -21.17 -7.54
C TYR A 508 -45.92 -19.68 -7.23
N LYS A 509 -46.97 -19.24 -6.57
CA LYS A 509 -47.01 -17.95 -5.88
C LYS A 509 -46.40 -18.14 -4.50
N VAL A 510 -45.26 -17.50 -4.27
CA VAL A 510 -44.59 -17.49 -2.97
C VAL A 510 -45.05 -16.25 -2.22
N LYS A 511 -45.54 -16.41 -0.99
CA LYS A 511 -46.02 -15.31 -0.14
C LYS A 511 -45.28 -15.32 1.18
N ALA A 512 -44.83 -14.15 1.63
CA ALA A 512 -44.36 -13.97 2.99
C ALA A 512 -45.53 -13.59 3.91
N PRO A 513 -45.70 -14.23 5.08
CA PRO A 513 -46.78 -13.94 6.02
C PRO A 513 -46.49 -12.66 6.84
N VAL A 514 -46.40 -11.52 6.15
CA VAL A 514 -46.17 -10.21 6.78
C VAL A 514 -47.51 -9.58 7.17
N GLU A 515 -47.72 -9.34 8.46
CA GLU A 515 -48.95 -8.73 8.98
C GLU A 515 -48.96 -7.20 8.77
N ASN A 516 -50.15 -6.60 8.63
CA ASN A 516 -50.37 -5.14 8.60
C ASN A 516 -49.63 -4.34 7.51
N THR A 517 -49.37 -4.93 6.33
CA THR A 517 -48.78 -4.18 5.21
C THR A 517 -49.83 -3.45 4.35
N LEU A 518 -49.50 -2.22 3.95
CA LEU A 518 -50.29 -1.42 2.98
C LEU A 518 -50.09 -1.87 1.53
N LYS A 519 -49.05 -2.67 1.24
CA LYS A 519 -48.67 -3.15 -0.09
C LYS A 519 -48.38 -4.66 -0.04
N PRO A 520 -49.38 -5.54 0.08
CA PRO A 520 -49.15 -6.97 0.15
C PRO A 520 -48.43 -7.52 -1.09
N GLU A 521 -48.60 -6.89 -2.25
CA GLU A 521 -48.04 -7.34 -3.54
C GLU A 521 -46.51 -7.39 -3.59
N ILE A 522 -45.79 -6.58 -2.81
CA ILE A 522 -44.32 -6.60 -2.78
C ILE A 522 -43.75 -7.76 -1.95
N PHE A 523 -44.59 -8.42 -1.16
CA PHE A 523 -44.27 -9.61 -0.36
C PHE A 523 -44.67 -10.91 -1.05
N GLU A 524 -45.05 -10.81 -2.33
CA GLU A 524 -45.44 -11.93 -3.17
C GLU A 524 -44.56 -11.97 -4.43
N LEU A 525 -44.16 -13.17 -4.85
CA LEU A 525 -43.49 -13.37 -6.14
C LEU A 525 -43.93 -14.66 -6.81
N VAL A 526 -43.68 -14.78 -8.12
CA VAL A 526 -43.94 -16.01 -8.87
C VAL A 526 -42.63 -16.75 -9.12
N LEU A 527 -42.51 -17.95 -8.55
CA LEU A 527 -41.45 -18.91 -8.82
C LEU A 527 -41.94 -19.86 -9.91
N THR A 528 -41.20 -19.95 -11.02
CA THR A 528 -41.54 -20.87 -12.12
C THR A 528 -40.54 -22.03 -12.17
N ILE A 529 -41.03 -23.25 -12.00
CA ILE A 529 -40.26 -24.49 -12.14
C ILE A 529 -40.57 -25.11 -13.50
N ASN A 530 -39.64 -24.98 -14.43
CA ASN A 530 -39.73 -25.52 -15.79
C ASN A 530 -39.20 -26.96 -15.81
N VAL A 531 -40.12 -27.90 -15.97
CA VAL A 531 -39.85 -29.33 -16.02
C VAL A 531 -39.68 -29.77 -17.47
N LYS A 532 -38.45 -30.08 -17.88
CA LYS A 532 -38.18 -30.67 -19.20
C LYS A 532 -38.33 -32.19 -19.12
N THR A 533 -39.21 -32.77 -19.93
CA THR A 533 -39.40 -34.23 -19.98
C THR A 533 -38.19 -34.94 -20.61
N TYR A 534 -37.97 -36.20 -20.24
CA TYR A 534 -36.82 -36.99 -20.66
C TYR A 534 -37.27 -38.27 -21.38
N GLY A 535 -36.67 -38.66 -22.50
CA GLY A 535 -37.03 -39.92 -23.15
C GLY A 535 -36.71 -40.00 -24.64
N ILE A 536 -37.69 -40.42 -25.44
CA ILE A 536 -37.53 -40.77 -26.86
C ILE A 536 -38.21 -39.70 -27.73
N GLY A 537 -37.54 -39.17 -28.74
CA GLY A 537 -38.11 -38.15 -29.63
C GLY A 537 -37.06 -37.44 -30.48
N GLN A 538 -37.50 -36.55 -31.38
CA GLN A 538 -36.62 -35.78 -32.27
C GLN A 538 -35.65 -34.84 -31.54
N GLU A 539 -35.87 -34.57 -30.24
CA GLU A 539 -34.93 -33.82 -29.40
C GLU A 539 -33.79 -34.66 -28.79
N PHE A 540 -33.83 -36.00 -28.87
CA PHE A 540 -32.78 -36.90 -28.35
C PHE A 540 -32.13 -37.82 -29.41
N PRO A 541 -31.79 -37.34 -30.63
CA PRO A 541 -31.31 -38.17 -31.74
C PRO A 541 -29.93 -38.82 -31.47
N ASP A 542 -29.07 -38.18 -30.68
CA ASP A 542 -27.69 -38.63 -30.49
C ASP A 542 -27.57 -39.88 -29.62
N TRP A 543 -28.42 -40.05 -28.60
CA TRP A 543 -28.42 -41.25 -27.76
C TRP A 543 -28.94 -42.46 -28.53
N VAL A 544 -30.06 -42.30 -29.23
CA VAL A 544 -30.68 -43.37 -30.05
C VAL A 544 -29.72 -43.80 -31.14
N LYS A 545 -29.13 -42.84 -31.85
CA LYS A 545 -28.10 -43.09 -32.88
C LYS A 545 -26.88 -43.82 -32.29
N ALA A 546 -26.33 -43.35 -31.18
CA ALA A 546 -25.16 -43.98 -30.55
C ALA A 546 -25.46 -45.42 -30.06
N TYR A 547 -26.67 -45.67 -29.54
CA TYR A 547 -27.13 -47.00 -29.15
C TYR A 547 -27.28 -47.95 -30.36
N GLU A 548 -27.93 -47.49 -31.43
CA GLU A 548 -28.09 -48.27 -32.66
C GLU A 548 -26.75 -48.58 -33.34
N GLU A 549 -25.82 -47.63 -33.33
CA GLU A 549 -24.47 -47.84 -33.86
C GLU A 549 -23.65 -48.84 -33.02
N CYS A 550 -23.81 -48.86 -31.69
CA CYS A 550 -23.23 -49.92 -30.84
C CYS A 550 -23.77 -51.31 -31.22
N LYS A 551 -25.10 -51.42 -31.40
CA LYS A 551 -25.75 -52.65 -31.84
C LYS A 551 -25.28 -53.09 -33.22
N TYR A 552 -25.09 -52.14 -34.15
CA TYR A 552 -24.56 -52.41 -35.47
C TYR A 552 -23.16 -53.03 -35.40
N ILE A 553 -22.25 -52.48 -34.60
CA ILE A 553 -20.89 -53.03 -34.49
C ILE A 553 -20.92 -54.43 -33.87
N LEU A 554 -21.67 -54.60 -32.77
CA LEU A 554 -21.84 -55.91 -32.12
C LEU A 554 -22.35 -56.98 -33.08
N ASN A 555 -23.31 -56.65 -33.91
CA ASN A 555 -23.94 -57.62 -34.80
C ASN A 555 -23.08 -58.02 -36.00
N ASN A 556 -22.23 -57.11 -36.48
CA ASN A 556 -21.52 -57.29 -37.75
C ASN A 556 -20.02 -57.56 -37.60
N TYR A 557 -19.40 -57.13 -36.51
CA TYR A 557 -17.93 -57.18 -36.33
C TYR A 557 -17.48 -57.94 -35.08
N VAL A 558 -18.40 -58.46 -34.26
CA VAL A 558 -18.08 -59.31 -33.11
C VAL A 558 -18.59 -60.73 -33.40
N PRO A 559 -17.77 -61.79 -33.26
CA PRO A 559 -18.16 -63.15 -33.58
C PRO A 559 -19.26 -63.64 -32.64
N LYS A 560 -20.22 -64.40 -33.18
CA LYS A 560 -21.33 -64.99 -32.43
C LYS A 560 -20.77 -66.04 -31.46
N GLY A 561 -20.77 -65.72 -30.17
CA GLY A 561 -20.14 -66.52 -29.12
C GLY A 561 -20.05 -65.78 -27.78
N GLU A 562 -19.14 -66.21 -26.92
CA GLU A 562 -18.92 -65.67 -25.58
C GLU A 562 -18.59 -64.16 -25.56
N PRO A 563 -17.73 -63.63 -26.46
CA PRO A 563 -17.47 -62.20 -26.62
C PRO A 563 -18.71 -61.35 -26.89
N TYR A 564 -19.54 -61.79 -27.84
CA TYR A 564 -20.78 -61.10 -28.20
C TYR A 564 -21.75 -61.05 -27.03
N ASN A 565 -21.94 -62.20 -26.35
CA ASN A 565 -22.87 -62.29 -25.23
C ASN A 565 -22.47 -61.35 -24.08
N LYS A 566 -21.17 -61.27 -23.76
CA LYS A 566 -20.67 -60.39 -22.70
C LYS A 566 -20.79 -58.91 -23.05
N LEU A 567 -20.37 -58.50 -24.25
CA LEU A 567 -20.45 -57.09 -24.66
C LEU A 567 -21.90 -56.63 -24.85
N ASN A 568 -22.77 -57.50 -25.37
CA ASN A 568 -24.20 -57.21 -25.49
C ASN A 568 -24.86 -57.10 -24.10
N HIS A 569 -24.48 -57.95 -23.14
CA HIS A 569 -24.95 -57.82 -21.75
C HIS A 569 -24.51 -56.49 -21.14
N LEU A 570 -23.24 -56.10 -21.30
CA LEU A 570 -22.70 -54.82 -20.84
C LEU A 570 -23.45 -53.63 -21.45
N LEU A 571 -23.68 -53.64 -22.77
CA LEU A 571 -24.45 -52.59 -23.46
C LEU A 571 -25.88 -52.51 -22.91
N GLU A 572 -26.60 -53.63 -22.81
CA GLU A 572 -27.99 -53.63 -22.35
C GLU A 572 -28.14 -53.20 -20.88
N THR A 573 -27.25 -53.67 -20.02
CA THR A 573 -27.30 -53.37 -18.59
C THR A 573 -26.87 -51.95 -18.27
N ARG A 574 -26.06 -51.30 -19.12
CA ARG A 574 -25.44 -50.01 -18.80
C ARG A 574 -25.76 -48.86 -19.78
N LYS A 575 -26.55 -49.09 -20.83
CA LYS A 575 -26.90 -48.06 -21.84
C LYS A 575 -27.45 -46.74 -21.28
N MET A 576 -28.20 -46.80 -20.17
CA MET A 576 -28.74 -45.59 -19.53
C MET A 576 -27.69 -44.87 -18.68
N THR A 577 -26.80 -45.61 -18.01
CA THR A 577 -25.70 -45.09 -17.18
C THR A 577 -24.60 -44.42 -18.00
N LEU A 578 -24.54 -44.69 -19.31
CA LEU A 578 -23.51 -44.18 -20.22
C LEU A 578 -23.85 -42.89 -20.96
N GLY A 579 -25.13 -42.59 -21.15
CA GLY A 579 -25.54 -41.49 -22.02
C GLY A 579 -25.07 -41.64 -23.47
N ALA A 580 -25.31 -40.62 -24.30
CA ALA A 580 -25.02 -40.67 -25.74
C ALA A 580 -23.52 -40.71 -26.03
N GLU A 581 -22.74 -39.95 -25.25
CA GLU A 581 -21.29 -39.83 -25.43
C GLU A 581 -20.55 -41.10 -24.94
N GLY A 582 -20.98 -41.68 -23.81
CA GLY A 582 -20.43 -42.95 -23.32
C GLY A 582 -20.75 -44.13 -24.25
N LEU A 583 -21.93 -44.15 -24.88
CA LEU A 583 -22.26 -45.10 -25.93
C LEU A 583 -21.38 -44.90 -27.18
N THR A 584 -21.12 -43.65 -27.57
CA THR A 584 -20.24 -43.33 -28.71
C THR A 584 -18.80 -43.81 -28.48
N GLU A 585 -18.28 -43.69 -27.25
CA GLU A 585 -16.95 -44.20 -26.91
C GLU A 585 -16.91 -45.74 -26.86
N LEU A 586 -17.94 -46.38 -26.31
CA LEU A 586 -18.08 -47.84 -26.35
C LEU A 586 -18.07 -48.37 -27.80
N ARG A 587 -18.82 -47.72 -28.70
CA ARG A 587 -18.81 -47.99 -30.15
C ARG A 587 -17.40 -47.89 -30.72
N ASN A 588 -16.69 -46.79 -30.48
CA ASN A 588 -15.35 -46.53 -31.03
C ASN A 588 -14.33 -47.59 -30.60
N ARG A 589 -14.42 -48.10 -29.36
CA ARG A 589 -13.52 -49.14 -28.86
C ARG A 589 -13.81 -50.51 -29.47
N MET A 590 -15.07 -50.91 -29.55
CA MET A 590 -15.45 -52.14 -30.27
C MET A 590 -14.95 -52.09 -31.72
N TRP A 591 -15.09 -50.94 -32.37
CA TRP A 591 -14.55 -50.69 -33.70
C TRP A 591 -13.02 -50.80 -33.76
N LYS A 592 -12.32 -50.19 -32.80
CA LYS A 592 -10.85 -50.21 -32.76
C LYS A 592 -10.29 -51.62 -32.53
N VAL A 593 -10.91 -52.41 -31.66
CA VAL A 593 -10.53 -53.81 -31.43
C VAL A 593 -10.75 -54.63 -32.70
N ALA A 594 -11.92 -54.51 -33.33
CA ALA A 594 -12.20 -55.16 -34.61
C ALA A 594 -11.17 -54.77 -35.68
N SER A 595 -10.90 -53.46 -35.81
CA SER A 595 -9.93 -52.91 -36.76
C SER A 595 -8.51 -53.42 -36.50
N GLN A 596 -8.05 -53.46 -35.24
CA GLN A 596 -6.73 -53.98 -34.89
C GLN A 596 -6.60 -55.48 -35.16
N LEU A 597 -7.64 -56.27 -34.88
CA LEU A 597 -7.65 -57.70 -35.20
C LEU A 597 -7.61 -57.94 -36.72
N ILE A 598 -8.32 -57.13 -37.51
CA ILE A 598 -8.27 -57.14 -38.98
C ILE A 598 -6.85 -56.78 -39.47
N LEU A 599 -6.26 -55.69 -38.96
CA LEU A 599 -4.93 -55.24 -39.37
C LEU A 599 -3.82 -56.22 -38.97
N ALA A 600 -3.99 -56.94 -37.86
CA ALA A 600 -3.00 -57.89 -37.36
C ALA A 600 -3.06 -59.27 -38.04
N LYS A 601 -4.25 -59.72 -38.48
CA LYS A 601 -4.48 -61.11 -38.93
C LYS A 601 -5.25 -61.26 -40.24
N GLY A 602 -5.56 -60.16 -40.95
CA GLY A 602 -6.30 -60.19 -42.21
C GLY A 602 -7.81 -60.39 -42.04
N ALA A 603 -8.50 -60.74 -43.14
CA ALA A 603 -9.97 -60.76 -43.21
C ALA A 603 -10.67 -61.66 -42.15
N GLU A 604 -10.00 -62.71 -41.65
CA GLU A 604 -10.57 -63.65 -40.67
C GLU A 604 -10.16 -63.32 -39.21
N GLY A 605 -9.34 -62.28 -39.00
CA GLY A 605 -8.73 -61.97 -37.71
C GLY A 605 -9.73 -61.61 -36.60
N TYR A 606 -10.81 -60.92 -36.97
CA TYR A 606 -11.89 -60.55 -36.06
C TYR A 606 -12.97 -61.64 -35.94
N GLU A 607 -12.95 -62.69 -36.76
CA GLU A 607 -13.93 -63.79 -36.65
C GLU A 607 -13.50 -64.80 -35.57
N SER A 608 -12.23 -64.74 -35.14
CA SER A 608 -11.66 -65.58 -34.09
C SER A 608 -12.19 -65.22 -32.70
N GLU A 609 -13.10 -66.04 -32.17
CA GLU A 609 -13.66 -65.91 -30.82
C GLU A 609 -12.57 -65.81 -29.72
N ALA A 610 -11.52 -66.63 -29.81
CA ALA A 610 -10.41 -66.60 -28.85
C ALA A 610 -9.56 -65.32 -28.90
N ALA A 611 -9.50 -64.65 -30.06
CA ALA A 611 -8.76 -63.40 -30.23
C ALA A 611 -9.55 -62.22 -29.66
N TRP A 612 -10.87 -62.23 -29.88
CA TRP A 612 -11.78 -61.32 -29.19
C TRP A 612 -11.77 -61.54 -27.69
N ALA A 613 -11.90 -62.76 -27.19
CA ALA A 613 -11.88 -63.06 -25.75
C ALA A 613 -10.64 -62.49 -25.05
N ASN A 614 -9.47 -62.60 -25.68
CA ASN A 614 -8.23 -62.03 -25.14
C ASN A 614 -8.22 -60.49 -25.23
N ALA A 615 -8.65 -59.91 -26.36
CA ALA A 615 -8.67 -58.46 -26.58
C ALA A 615 -9.72 -57.71 -25.74
N ILE A 616 -10.85 -58.33 -25.45
CA ILE A 616 -11.92 -57.71 -24.66
C ILE A 616 -11.73 -57.89 -23.16
N THR A 617 -10.74 -58.65 -22.68
CA THR A 617 -10.52 -58.82 -21.22
C THR A 617 -10.39 -57.46 -20.53
N VAL A 618 -9.62 -56.53 -21.12
CA VAL A 618 -9.51 -55.12 -20.68
C VAL A 618 -10.80 -54.30 -20.90
N THR A 619 -11.59 -54.65 -21.90
CA THR A 619 -12.87 -53.98 -22.20
C THR A 619 -14.01 -54.45 -21.27
N LEU A 620 -13.89 -55.66 -20.71
CA LEU A 620 -14.85 -56.29 -19.81
C LEU A 620 -14.61 -55.97 -18.33
N GLU A 621 -13.42 -55.46 -17.98
CA GLU A 621 -13.15 -54.81 -16.70
C GLU A 621 -13.80 -53.41 -16.69
N TRP A 622 -15.14 -53.41 -16.72
CA TRP A 622 -16.03 -52.24 -16.77
C TRP A 622 -15.58 -51.08 -15.87
N THR A 623 -14.99 -51.41 -14.73
CA THR A 623 -14.50 -50.48 -13.73
C THR A 623 -13.23 -49.73 -14.14
N GLU A 624 -12.25 -50.41 -14.74
CA GLU A 624 -11.07 -49.75 -15.33
C GLU A 624 -11.49 -48.85 -16.49
N TRP A 625 -12.48 -49.28 -17.26
CA TRP A 625 -13.00 -48.56 -18.42
C TRP A 625 -13.78 -47.29 -18.07
N ALA A 626 -14.70 -47.36 -17.09
CA ALA A 626 -15.38 -46.19 -16.55
C ALA A 626 -14.40 -45.23 -15.85
N GLY A 627 -13.36 -45.77 -15.19
CA GLY A 627 -12.26 -44.99 -14.62
C GLY A 627 -11.41 -44.29 -15.66
N ASP A 628 -11.15 -44.93 -16.81
CA ASP A 628 -10.43 -44.34 -17.95
C ASP A 628 -11.23 -43.24 -18.66
N ILE A 629 -12.54 -43.39 -18.79
CA ILE A 629 -13.43 -42.35 -19.35
C ILE A 629 -13.46 -41.15 -18.41
N ALA A 630 -13.63 -41.39 -17.11
CA ALA A 630 -13.62 -40.34 -16.11
C ALA A 630 -12.27 -39.61 -16.05
N PHE A 631 -11.17 -40.36 -16.07
CA PHE A 631 -9.81 -39.82 -16.12
C PHE A 631 -9.54 -39.04 -17.41
N SER A 632 -9.96 -39.55 -18.56
CA SER A 632 -9.73 -38.89 -19.86
C SER A 632 -10.55 -37.61 -20.02
N ALA A 633 -11.81 -37.59 -19.56
CA ALA A 633 -12.65 -36.39 -19.53
C ALA A 633 -12.07 -35.33 -18.59
N LEU A 634 -11.60 -35.76 -17.42
CA LEU A 634 -10.97 -34.92 -16.41
C LEU A 634 -9.64 -34.32 -16.91
N MET A 635 -8.84 -35.11 -17.64
CA MET A 635 -7.62 -34.64 -18.29
C MET A 635 -7.91 -33.71 -19.50
N ALA A 636 -8.92 -33.99 -20.32
CA ALA A 636 -9.28 -33.15 -21.46
C ALA A 636 -9.77 -31.76 -21.04
N TYR A 637 -10.51 -31.67 -19.94
CA TYR A 637 -11.05 -30.41 -19.41
C TYR A 637 -10.00 -29.63 -18.61
N ALA A 638 -9.18 -30.30 -17.80
CA ALA A 638 -8.12 -29.65 -17.01
C ALA A 638 -6.92 -29.17 -17.84
N THR A 639 -6.73 -29.65 -19.08
CA THR A 639 -5.53 -29.35 -19.87
C THR A 639 -5.69 -28.28 -20.93
N GLY A 640 -6.90 -27.94 -21.40
CA GLY A 640 -7.17 -26.75 -22.23
C GLY A 640 -6.14 -26.36 -23.31
N GLY A 641 -5.38 -27.33 -23.85
CA GLY A 641 -4.23 -27.06 -24.72
C GLY A 641 -3.02 -26.32 -24.13
N LEU A 642 -2.98 -25.91 -22.85
CA LEU A 642 -1.85 -25.16 -22.25
C LEU A 642 -1.54 -25.60 -20.80
N ALA A 643 -0.55 -26.50 -20.68
CA ALA A 643 0.35 -26.74 -19.55
C ALA A 643 -0.17 -26.54 -18.10
N ALA A 644 -0.84 -27.55 -17.55
CA ALA A 644 -0.85 -27.82 -16.11
C ALA A 644 0.37 -28.69 -15.73
N GLY A 645 1.57 -28.10 -15.80
CA GLY A 645 2.88 -28.76 -15.67
C GLY A 645 3.26 -29.31 -14.29
N GLY A 646 2.33 -29.89 -13.53
CA GLY A 646 2.63 -30.52 -12.24
C GLY A 646 1.86 -31.81 -11.93
N LEU A 647 0.69 -32.02 -12.53
CA LEU A 647 -0.16 -33.19 -12.28
C LEU A 647 0.28 -34.44 -13.08
N VAL A 648 1.00 -34.26 -14.19
CA VAL A 648 1.17 -35.30 -15.22
C VAL A 648 2.33 -36.27 -14.95
N ALA A 649 3.30 -35.96 -14.09
CA ALA A 649 4.49 -36.82 -13.92
C ALA A 649 4.42 -37.79 -12.73
N THR A 650 3.69 -37.47 -11.66
CA THR A 650 3.83 -38.18 -10.36
C THR A 650 2.55 -38.67 -9.69
N GLY A 651 1.36 -38.27 -10.15
CA GLY A 651 0.08 -38.61 -9.48
C GLY A 651 -0.96 -39.36 -10.33
N ALA A 652 -0.79 -39.42 -11.66
CA ALA A 652 -1.79 -39.97 -12.59
C ALA A 652 -2.20 -41.42 -12.29
N GLY A 653 -1.23 -42.27 -11.90
CA GLY A 653 -1.50 -43.67 -11.55
C GLY A 653 -2.29 -43.84 -10.24
N MET A 654 -2.06 -42.98 -9.25
CA MET A 654 -2.77 -43.01 -7.96
C MET A 654 -4.22 -42.54 -8.14
N LEU A 655 -4.41 -41.46 -8.92
CA LEU A 655 -5.72 -40.93 -9.27
C LEU A 655 -6.56 -41.98 -10.01
N LYS A 656 -5.97 -42.61 -11.03
CA LYS A 656 -6.61 -43.68 -11.79
C LYS A 656 -6.98 -44.85 -10.88
N GLY A 657 -6.08 -45.31 -10.01
CA GLY A 657 -6.35 -46.41 -9.08
C GLY A 657 -7.52 -46.13 -8.13
N ALA A 658 -7.63 -44.91 -7.59
CA ALA A 658 -8.71 -44.53 -6.68
C ALA A 658 -10.07 -44.40 -7.38
N LEU A 659 -10.12 -43.84 -8.59
CA LEU A 659 -11.34 -43.76 -9.41
C LEU A 659 -11.87 -45.16 -9.78
N VAL A 660 -10.96 -46.08 -10.10
CA VAL A 660 -11.31 -47.49 -10.38
C VAL A 660 -11.85 -48.18 -9.13
N GLU A 661 -11.21 -48.04 -7.98
CA GLU A 661 -11.68 -48.65 -6.72
C GLU A 661 -13.10 -48.15 -6.32
N ALA A 662 -13.34 -46.85 -6.50
CA ALA A 662 -14.63 -46.18 -6.31
C ALA A 662 -15.74 -46.77 -7.20
N LEU A 663 -15.48 -46.92 -8.49
CA LEU A 663 -16.41 -47.52 -9.46
C LEU A 663 -16.66 -49.00 -9.18
N GLN A 664 -15.68 -49.73 -8.65
CA GLN A 664 -15.76 -51.17 -8.38
C GLN A 664 -16.75 -51.44 -7.25
N ALA A 665 -16.66 -50.65 -6.18
CA ALA A 665 -17.56 -50.75 -5.05
C ALA A 665 -19.00 -50.32 -5.41
N PHE A 666 -19.19 -49.35 -6.31
CA PHE A 666 -20.52 -49.01 -6.84
C PHE A 666 -21.10 -50.10 -7.76
N ALA A 667 -20.27 -50.76 -8.56
CA ALA A 667 -20.72 -51.78 -9.52
C ALA A 667 -21.07 -53.14 -8.87
N SER A 668 -20.50 -53.46 -7.70
CA SER A 668 -20.54 -54.79 -7.10
C SER A 668 -21.71 -55.02 -6.13
N ASP A 669 -22.31 -53.96 -5.58
CA ASP A 669 -23.37 -54.07 -4.57
C ASP A 669 -24.47 -53.01 -4.78
N PRO A 670 -25.51 -53.32 -5.58
CA PRO A 670 -26.56 -52.36 -5.92
C PRO A 670 -27.49 -52.00 -4.74
N GLN A 671 -27.33 -52.64 -3.57
CA GLN A 671 -28.12 -52.37 -2.36
C GLN A 671 -27.31 -51.68 -1.25
N ILE A 672 -26.00 -51.44 -1.46
CA ILE A 672 -25.21 -50.70 -0.47
C ILE A 672 -25.78 -49.28 -0.34
N SER A 673 -26.20 -48.91 0.86
CA SER A 673 -26.70 -47.55 1.09
C SER A 673 -25.54 -46.56 0.92
N PHE A 674 -25.86 -45.32 0.53
CA PHE A 674 -24.88 -44.24 0.49
C PHE A 674 -24.14 -44.14 1.83
N ASP A 675 -24.84 -44.32 2.95
CA ASP A 675 -24.24 -44.30 4.30
C ASP A 675 -23.28 -45.47 4.55
N GLU A 676 -23.57 -46.69 4.09
CA GLU A 676 -22.66 -47.83 4.25
C GLU A 676 -21.44 -47.74 3.33
N PHE A 677 -21.62 -47.25 2.11
CA PHE A 677 -20.54 -47.02 1.16
C PHE A 677 -19.65 -45.85 1.61
N MET A 678 -20.27 -44.73 2.00
CA MET A 678 -19.59 -43.59 2.59
C MET A 678 -18.88 -44.03 3.84
N LYS A 679 -19.50 -44.80 4.75
CA LYS A 679 -18.84 -45.33 5.94
C LYS A 679 -17.59 -46.16 5.61
N ARG A 680 -17.57 -46.96 4.55
CA ARG A 680 -16.36 -47.71 4.12
C ARG A 680 -15.24 -46.79 3.60
N GLN A 681 -15.58 -45.73 2.87
CA GLN A 681 -14.59 -44.73 2.42
C GLN A 681 -14.14 -43.82 3.58
N VAL A 682 -15.09 -43.38 4.40
CA VAL A 682 -14.95 -42.65 5.66
C VAL A 682 -14.03 -43.45 6.59
N ASP A 683 -14.25 -44.73 6.87
CA ASP A 683 -13.37 -45.54 7.72
C ASP A 683 -11.93 -45.68 7.16
N LYS A 684 -11.75 -45.64 5.84
CA LYS A 684 -10.43 -45.68 5.17
C LYS A 684 -9.67 -44.35 5.31
N PHE A 685 -10.37 -43.23 5.40
CA PHE A 685 -9.79 -41.88 5.41
C PHE A 685 -10.04 -41.09 6.72
N VAL A 686 -10.82 -41.61 7.68
CA VAL A 686 -11.29 -40.95 8.92
C VAL A 686 -10.17 -40.55 9.88
N PRO A 687 -9.14 -41.37 10.13
CA PRO A 687 -8.01 -40.91 10.93
C PRO A 687 -7.33 -39.67 10.33
N MET A 688 -7.48 -39.47 9.01
CA MET A 688 -6.97 -38.34 8.23
C MET A 688 -7.95 -37.16 8.19
N LEU A 689 -9.25 -37.41 7.96
CA LEU A 689 -10.30 -36.40 7.78
C LEU A 689 -10.82 -35.79 9.10
N MET A 690 -10.68 -36.49 10.23
CA MET A 690 -11.13 -36.01 11.55
C MET A 690 -10.38 -34.76 12.05
N ASN A 691 -9.27 -34.38 11.42
CA ASN A 691 -8.61 -33.08 11.65
C ASN A 691 -9.14 -31.94 10.76
N MET A 692 -9.87 -32.22 9.66
CA MET A 692 -10.51 -31.19 8.81
C MET A 692 -11.88 -30.77 9.32
N ALA A 693 -12.60 -31.69 9.98
CA ALA A 693 -14.04 -31.57 10.21
C ALA A 693 -14.41 -30.85 11.52
N LYS A 694 -13.78 -29.69 11.79
CA LYS A 694 -14.43 -28.62 12.57
C LYS A 694 -14.78 -27.47 11.62
N GLY A 695 -15.77 -27.73 10.76
CA GLY A 695 -16.59 -26.69 10.12
C GLY A 695 -16.02 -25.98 8.87
N ARG A 696 -15.34 -26.66 7.94
CA ARG A 696 -14.90 -26.05 6.66
C ARG A 696 -15.19 -26.96 5.44
N LEU A 697 -15.44 -26.34 4.28
CA LEU A 697 -15.55 -26.96 2.95
C LEU A 697 -14.27 -27.74 2.58
N LEU A 698 -14.41 -28.85 1.84
CA LEU A 698 -13.31 -29.69 1.37
C LEU A 698 -12.46 -28.89 0.38
N SER A 699 -11.24 -28.50 0.77
CA SER A 699 -10.30 -27.77 -0.11
C SER A 699 -8.96 -28.48 -0.17
N ILE A 700 -8.27 -28.34 -1.29
CA ILE A 700 -7.00 -29.04 -1.51
C ILE A 700 -5.92 -28.57 -0.55
N GLU A 701 -5.91 -27.28 -0.21
CA GLU A 701 -4.97 -26.70 0.76
C GLU A 701 -5.10 -27.33 2.15
N ASN A 702 -6.33 -27.61 2.59
CA ASN A 702 -6.58 -28.26 3.86
C ASN A 702 -6.17 -29.75 3.81
N ILE A 703 -6.38 -30.43 2.68
CA ILE A 703 -5.99 -31.84 2.50
C ILE A 703 -4.46 -31.95 2.43
N GLU A 704 -3.78 -31.05 1.71
CA GLU A 704 -2.32 -30.95 1.60
C GLU A 704 -1.64 -30.83 2.98
N LEU A 705 -2.18 -29.98 3.86
CA LEU A 705 -1.68 -29.81 5.23
C LEU A 705 -1.71 -31.11 6.03
N ILE A 706 -2.72 -31.94 5.80
CA ILE A 706 -2.96 -33.18 6.54
C ILE A 706 -2.15 -34.35 6.00
N VAL A 707 -1.97 -34.40 4.68
CA VAL A 707 -1.11 -35.41 4.03
C VAL A 707 0.38 -35.04 4.06
N ARG A 708 0.77 -34.11 4.95
CA ARG A 708 2.15 -33.62 5.15
C ARG A 708 2.79 -33.09 3.86
N ASN A 709 2.06 -32.23 3.14
CA ASN A 709 2.46 -31.62 1.86
C ASN A 709 2.65 -32.62 0.71
N ASN A 710 2.11 -33.84 0.81
CA ASN A 710 2.04 -34.78 -0.31
C ASN A 710 0.95 -34.34 -1.30
N LYS A 711 1.28 -33.37 -2.15
CA LYS A 711 0.34 -32.80 -3.14
C LYS A 711 -0.35 -33.85 -4.02
N PRO A 712 0.36 -34.84 -4.60
CA PRO A 712 -0.29 -35.89 -5.38
C PRO A 712 -1.37 -36.65 -4.60
N LEU A 713 -1.10 -36.98 -3.34
CA LEU A 713 -2.08 -37.66 -2.48
C LEU A 713 -3.26 -36.75 -2.12
N ALA A 714 -3.02 -35.46 -1.89
CA ALA A 714 -4.07 -34.49 -1.59
C ALA A 714 -5.05 -34.31 -2.78
N TRP A 715 -4.50 -34.15 -3.98
CA TRP A 715 -5.27 -34.10 -5.22
C TRP A 715 -6.02 -35.41 -5.47
N THR A 716 -5.41 -36.56 -5.17
CA THR A 716 -6.05 -37.87 -5.31
C THR A 716 -7.26 -37.99 -4.39
N ILE A 717 -7.14 -37.56 -3.13
CA ILE A 717 -8.23 -37.59 -2.15
C ILE A 717 -9.36 -36.64 -2.60
N PHE A 718 -9.02 -35.39 -2.95
CA PHE A 718 -9.99 -34.40 -3.40
C PHE A 718 -10.82 -34.89 -4.61
N VAL A 719 -10.14 -35.28 -5.68
CA VAL A 719 -10.79 -35.69 -6.93
C VAL A 719 -11.63 -36.95 -6.75
N SER A 720 -11.17 -37.92 -5.94
CA SER A 720 -11.91 -39.16 -5.71
C SER A 720 -13.19 -38.90 -4.92
N THR A 721 -13.14 -38.02 -3.92
CA THR A 721 -14.31 -37.64 -3.12
C THR A 721 -15.32 -36.83 -3.94
N GLU A 722 -14.86 -35.85 -4.70
CA GLU A 722 -15.70 -35.04 -5.60
C GLU A 722 -16.31 -35.89 -6.72
N PHE A 723 -15.53 -36.76 -7.35
CA PHE A 723 -16.03 -37.65 -8.40
C PHE A 723 -17.10 -38.61 -7.87
N LEU A 724 -16.92 -39.15 -6.66
CA LEU A 724 -17.92 -40.02 -6.04
C LEU A 724 -19.21 -39.27 -5.70
N TYR A 725 -19.09 -38.05 -5.17
CA TYR A 725 -20.22 -37.18 -4.91
C TYR A 725 -20.98 -36.89 -6.22
N ASN A 726 -20.27 -36.47 -7.26
CA ASN A 726 -20.85 -36.15 -8.55
C ASN A 726 -21.40 -37.39 -9.27
N LEU A 727 -20.78 -38.57 -9.10
CA LEU A 727 -21.30 -39.84 -9.62
C LEU A 727 -22.59 -40.25 -8.92
N TYR A 728 -22.68 -40.02 -7.62
CA TYR A 728 -23.91 -40.23 -6.87
C TYR A 728 -25.03 -39.29 -7.33
N GLN A 729 -24.74 -38.01 -7.58
CA GLN A 729 -25.72 -37.02 -8.03
C GLN A 729 -26.14 -37.20 -9.49
N THR A 730 -25.18 -37.47 -10.36
CA THR A 730 -25.43 -37.57 -11.81
C THR A 730 -25.98 -38.91 -12.22
N LYS A 731 -25.60 -39.99 -11.52
CA LYS A 731 -25.76 -41.39 -11.95
C LYS A 731 -25.13 -41.69 -13.33
N SER A 732 -24.34 -40.76 -13.88
CA SER A 732 -23.67 -40.83 -15.17
C SER A 732 -22.17 -40.67 -14.93
N VAL A 733 -21.39 -41.67 -15.32
CA VAL A 733 -19.93 -41.66 -15.12
C VAL A 733 -19.28 -40.48 -15.83
N TYR A 734 -19.82 -40.12 -17.00
CA TYR A 734 -19.28 -39.04 -17.83
C TYR A 734 -19.61 -37.66 -17.26
N ASP A 735 -20.86 -37.43 -16.86
CA ASP A 735 -21.25 -36.13 -16.28
C ASP A 735 -20.61 -35.91 -14.92
N ALA A 736 -20.46 -36.97 -14.12
CA ALA A 736 -19.71 -36.95 -12.87
C ALA A 736 -18.27 -36.49 -13.09
N ALA A 737 -17.60 -37.05 -14.10
CA ALA A 737 -16.24 -36.69 -14.44
C ALA A 737 -16.13 -35.25 -14.93
N LYS A 738 -17.08 -34.79 -15.74
CA LYS A 738 -17.14 -33.42 -16.27
C LYS A 738 -17.33 -32.39 -15.16
N ILE A 739 -18.25 -32.61 -14.23
CA ILE A 739 -18.52 -31.71 -13.09
C ILE A 739 -17.33 -31.71 -12.13
N THR A 740 -16.74 -32.87 -11.86
CA THR A 740 -15.51 -32.97 -11.04
C THR A 740 -14.36 -32.20 -11.68
N ALA A 741 -14.22 -32.26 -13.01
CA ALA A 741 -13.21 -31.50 -13.74
C ALA A 741 -13.47 -29.99 -13.73
N GLN A 742 -14.74 -29.56 -13.73
CA GLN A 742 -15.12 -28.16 -13.53
C GLN A 742 -14.74 -27.67 -12.12
N GLY A 743 -15.08 -28.44 -11.09
CA GLY A 743 -14.69 -28.15 -9.70
C GLY A 743 -13.16 -28.08 -9.50
N MET A 744 -12.40 -28.92 -10.21
CA MET A 744 -10.93 -28.81 -10.23
C MET A 744 -10.44 -27.51 -10.88
N VAL A 745 -11.04 -27.07 -11.99
CA VAL A 745 -10.67 -25.82 -12.66
C VAL A 745 -10.97 -24.62 -11.76
N GLU A 746 -12.11 -24.63 -11.07
CA GLU A 746 -12.48 -23.62 -10.08
C GLU A 746 -11.52 -23.60 -8.89
N GLU A 747 -11.17 -24.74 -8.30
CA GLU A 747 -10.20 -24.83 -7.20
C GLU A 747 -8.78 -24.38 -7.64
N ILE A 748 -8.35 -24.72 -8.86
CA ILE A 748 -7.09 -24.19 -9.44
C ILE A 748 -7.19 -22.67 -9.66
N MET A 749 -8.34 -22.16 -10.07
CA MET A 749 -8.59 -20.73 -10.29
C MET A 749 -8.61 -19.98 -8.95
N VAL A 750 -9.24 -20.53 -7.91
CA VAL A 750 -9.22 -20.04 -6.53
C VAL A 750 -7.80 -20.10 -5.97
N GLN A 751 -7.03 -21.18 -6.14
CA GLN A 751 -5.62 -21.21 -5.74
C GLN A 751 -4.77 -20.19 -6.50
N LYS A 752 -5.01 -19.97 -7.79
CA LYS A 752 -4.32 -18.93 -8.57
C LYS A 752 -4.73 -17.53 -8.12
N LEU A 753 -6.01 -17.31 -7.79
CA LEU A 753 -6.54 -16.05 -7.27
C LEU A 753 -6.04 -15.79 -5.87
N THR A 754 -6.07 -16.77 -4.96
CA THR A 754 -5.53 -16.72 -3.60
C THR A 754 -4.02 -16.61 -3.59
N LYS A 755 -3.28 -17.30 -4.47
CA LYS A 755 -1.83 -17.12 -4.65
C LYS A 755 -1.52 -15.75 -5.27
N ARG A 756 -2.35 -15.23 -6.18
CA ARG A 756 -2.26 -13.84 -6.66
C ARG A 756 -2.65 -12.84 -5.59
N LEU A 757 -3.59 -13.15 -4.70
CA LEU A 757 -4.00 -12.32 -3.56
C LEU A 757 -2.93 -12.35 -2.47
N HIS A 758 -2.24 -13.47 -2.29
CA HIS A 758 -1.15 -13.66 -1.34
C HIS A 758 0.15 -13.08 -1.90
N GLN A 759 0.39 -13.20 -3.20
CA GLN A 759 1.43 -12.45 -3.91
C GLN A 759 1.11 -10.96 -3.86
N GLU A 760 -0.12 -10.51 -4.15
CA GLU A 760 -0.54 -9.12 -3.97
C GLU A 760 -0.44 -8.68 -2.52
N ALA A 761 -0.76 -9.52 -1.53
CA ALA A 761 -0.61 -9.20 -0.11
C ALA A 761 0.87 -9.15 0.32
N LEU A 762 1.74 -9.95 -0.32
CA LEU A 762 3.19 -9.88 -0.17
C LEU A 762 3.79 -8.66 -0.89
N HIS A 763 3.22 -8.23 -2.02
CA HIS A 763 3.59 -6.99 -2.72
C HIS A 763 3.02 -5.74 -2.02
N ARG A 764 1.85 -5.83 -1.38
CA ARG A 764 1.21 -4.78 -0.57
C ARG A 764 1.87 -4.59 0.81
N LYS A 765 2.77 -5.49 1.21
CA LYS A 765 3.64 -5.35 2.40
C LYS A 765 5.04 -4.81 2.06
N ILE A 766 5.22 -4.17 0.91
CA ILE A 766 6.38 -3.33 0.64
C ILE A 766 5.88 -1.90 0.81
N ALA A 767 6.31 -1.23 1.88
CA ALA A 767 6.11 0.21 2.01
C ALA A 767 6.62 0.87 0.71
N TYR A 768 5.77 1.67 0.07
CA TYR A 768 6.14 2.42 -1.12
C TYR A 768 7.37 3.24 -0.78
N LYS A 769 8.50 2.98 -1.44
CA LYS A 769 9.73 3.77 -1.25
C LYS A 769 9.81 4.83 -2.31
N SER A 770 10.11 6.08 -1.96
CA SER A 770 10.55 7.04 -2.97
C SER A 770 11.89 6.60 -3.59
N PRO A 771 12.25 7.03 -4.82
CA PRO A 771 13.58 6.76 -5.37
C PRO A 771 14.73 7.15 -4.43
N GLN A 772 14.54 8.21 -3.64
CA GLN A 772 15.52 8.68 -2.67
C GLN A 772 15.67 7.73 -1.49
N GLU A 773 14.57 7.27 -0.88
CA GLU A 773 14.60 6.28 0.20
C GLU A 773 15.23 4.96 -0.24
N PHE A 774 14.95 4.55 -1.48
CA PHE A 774 15.58 3.39 -2.09
C PHE A 774 17.11 3.59 -2.24
N PHE A 775 17.56 4.77 -2.65
CA PHE A 775 18.99 5.08 -2.72
C PHE A 775 19.66 5.14 -1.35
N ASP A 776 19.00 5.70 -0.35
CA ASP A 776 19.49 5.74 1.03
C ASP A 776 19.59 4.33 1.63
N GLU A 777 18.64 3.45 1.30
CA GLU A 777 18.72 2.04 1.68
C GLU A 777 19.93 1.33 1.03
N ILE A 778 20.22 1.58 -0.26
CA ILE A 778 21.42 1.03 -0.90
C ILE A 778 22.68 1.53 -0.19
N ARG A 779 22.75 2.83 0.13
CA ARG A 779 23.90 3.42 0.85
C ARG A 779 24.08 2.77 2.23
N ASN A 780 23.00 2.57 2.98
CA ASN A 780 23.01 1.93 4.29
C ASN A 780 23.42 0.44 4.25
N ASN A 781 23.21 -0.22 3.11
CA ASN A 781 23.62 -1.61 2.88
C ASN A 781 24.95 -1.74 2.11
N THR A 782 25.69 -0.64 1.93
CA THR A 782 26.99 -0.64 1.25
C THR A 782 28.13 -0.74 2.27
N LYS A 783 29.10 -1.62 2.01
CA LYS A 783 30.32 -1.81 2.81
C LYS A 783 31.56 -1.76 1.93
N VAL A 784 32.71 -1.43 2.50
CA VAL A 784 33.99 -1.43 1.76
C VAL A 784 34.64 -2.81 1.89
N VAL A 785 34.89 -3.48 0.76
CA VAL A 785 35.58 -4.78 0.67
C VAL A 785 36.73 -4.65 -0.32
N ASN A 786 37.96 -4.93 0.11
CA ASN A 786 39.18 -4.80 -0.70
C ASN A 786 39.38 -3.43 -1.36
N GLY A 787 38.96 -2.35 -0.67
CA GLY A 787 39.08 -0.97 -1.17
C GLY A 787 37.95 -0.53 -2.11
N GLU A 788 36.95 -1.39 -2.37
CA GLU A 788 35.78 -1.06 -3.19
C GLU A 788 34.50 -1.07 -2.38
N GLU A 789 33.63 -0.08 -2.58
CA GLU A 789 32.28 -0.05 -2.04
C GLU A 789 31.40 -1.09 -2.75
N VAL A 790 30.83 -2.02 -1.98
CA VAL A 790 29.95 -3.09 -2.45
C VAL A 790 28.69 -3.20 -1.59
N ILE A 791 27.56 -3.44 -2.23
CA ILE A 791 26.26 -3.71 -1.59
C ILE A 791 26.33 -5.11 -0.96
N ASP A 792 25.74 -5.27 0.22
CA ASP A 792 25.53 -6.60 0.79
C ASP A 792 24.81 -7.53 -0.19
N GLN A 793 25.31 -8.77 -0.35
CA GLN A 793 24.84 -9.71 -1.35
C GLN A 793 23.34 -10.00 -1.23
N LYS A 794 22.80 -10.09 -0.01
CA LYS A 794 21.37 -10.34 0.18
C LYS A 794 20.54 -9.17 -0.35
N LYS A 795 20.97 -7.93 -0.07
CA LYS A 795 20.29 -6.73 -0.57
C LYS A 795 20.48 -6.56 -2.07
N LEU A 796 21.66 -6.88 -2.60
CA LEU A 796 21.92 -6.87 -4.04
C LEU A 796 20.99 -7.85 -4.79
N LEU A 797 20.80 -9.06 -4.27
CA LEU A 797 19.88 -10.04 -4.86
C LEU A 797 18.42 -9.57 -4.75
N GLU A 798 18.03 -8.95 -3.64
CA GLU A 798 16.70 -8.31 -3.53
C GLU A 798 16.48 -7.26 -4.62
N ILE A 799 17.47 -6.40 -4.88
CA ILE A 799 17.42 -5.38 -5.93
C ILE A 799 17.38 -6.03 -7.32
N MET A 800 18.22 -7.04 -7.57
CA MET A 800 18.25 -7.76 -8.84
C MET A 800 16.97 -8.55 -9.12
N ARG A 801 16.20 -8.86 -8.08
CA ARG A 801 14.90 -9.53 -8.23
C ARG A 801 13.81 -8.60 -8.76
N ASP A 802 14.02 -7.30 -8.68
CA ASP A 802 13.05 -6.27 -9.05
C ASP A 802 13.62 -5.38 -10.18
N PRO A 803 13.21 -5.61 -11.45
CA PRO A 803 13.65 -4.80 -12.57
C PRO A 803 13.38 -3.30 -12.42
N GLU A 804 12.33 -2.92 -11.68
CA GLU A 804 11.97 -1.52 -11.42
C GLU A 804 12.98 -0.84 -10.49
N GLN A 805 13.48 -1.55 -9.48
CA GLN A 805 14.56 -1.09 -8.60
C GLN A 805 15.86 -0.88 -9.39
N VAL A 806 16.25 -1.84 -10.25
CA VAL A 806 17.45 -1.67 -11.10
C VAL A 806 17.31 -0.49 -12.05
N ARG A 807 16.12 -0.27 -12.61
CA ARG A 807 15.84 0.91 -13.44
C ARG A 807 15.87 2.22 -12.69
N THR A 808 15.48 2.20 -11.42
CA THR A 808 15.60 3.38 -10.55
C THR A 808 17.07 3.76 -10.38
N ILE A 809 17.98 2.80 -10.16
CA ILE A 809 19.44 3.03 -10.16
C ILE A 809 19.92 3.54 -11.52
N LYS A 810 19.50 2.90 -12.62
CA LYS A 810 19.90 3.25 -13.98
C LYS A 810 19.49 4.67 -14.38
N ASN A 811 18.24 5.04 -14.12
CA ASN A 811 17.65 6.28 -14.62
C ASN A 811 17.87 7.47 -13.67
N LEU A 812 17.78 7.23 -12.36
CA LEU A 812 17.78 8.29 -11.35
C LEU A 812 19.01 8.26 -10.42
N GLY A 813 19.77 7.16 -10.41
CA GLY A 813 20.94 7.03 -9.56
C GLY A 813 22.11 7.88 -10.04
N GLY A 814 22.82 8.53 -9.11
CA GLY A 814 24.08 9.21 -9.41
C GLY A 814 25.20 8.22 -9.80
N ASP A 815 26.26 8.71 -10.46
CA ASP A 815 27.36 7.89 -10.98
C ASP A 815 28.01 6.98 -9.93
N LYS A 816 28.17 7.48 -8.70
CA LYS A 816 28.69 6.71 -7.58
C LYS A 816 27.82 5.48 -7.29
N LEU A 817 26.50 5.64 -7.26
CA LEU A 817 25.56 4.56 -6.95
C LEU A 817 25.52 3.52 -8.07
N LYS A 818 25.52 3.97 -9.33
CA LYS A 818 25.60 3.09 -10.51
C LYS A 818 26.87 2.23 -10.46
N LYS A 819 28.01 2.83 -10.12
CA LYS A 819 29.29 2.14 -9.99
C LYS A 819 29.28 1.13 -8.84
N ILE A 820 28.76 1.50 -7.67
CA ILE A 820 28.62 0.59 -6.51
C ILE A 820 27.78 -0.64 -6.90
N PHE A 821 26.62 -0.42 -7.52
CA PHE A 821 25.75 -1.50 -7.95
C PHE A 821 26.41 -2.42 -8.99
N GLN A 822 27.03 -1.85 -10.03
CA GLN A 822 27.74 -2.62 -11.06
C GLN A 822 28.91 -3.41 -10.47
N ASN A 823 29.74 -2.81 -9.62
CA ASN A 823 30.86 -3.49 -8.97
C ASN A 823 30.39 -4.67 -8.12
N SER A 824 29.31 -4.48 -7.36
CA SER A 824 28.75 -5.54 -6.51
C SER A 824 28.21 -6.71 -7.33
N ARG A 825 27.51 -6.41 -8.42
CA ARG A 825 26.94 -7.40 -9.33
C ARG A 825 28.00 -8.15 -10.13
N ASN A 826 29.01 -7.43 -10.63
CA ASN A 826 30.08 -8.03 -11.43
C ASN A 826 30.90 -9.04 -10.63
N LYS A 827 31.05 -8.87 -9.30
CA LYS A 827 31.71 -9.87 -8.46
C LYS A 827 31.02 -11.24 -8.54
N ILE A 828 29.68 -11.26 -8.49
CA ILE A 828 28.90 -12.50 -8.64
C ILE A 828 29.09 -13.06 -10.07
N TYR A 829 29.07 -12.21 -11.08
CA TYR A 829 29.17 -12.63 -12.48
C TYR A 829 30.55 -13.19 -12.83
N GLU A 830 31.63 -12.57 -12.34
CA GLU A 830 33.00 -13.03 -12.56
C GLU A 830 33.24 -14.39 -11.89
N GLU A 831 32.74 -14.58 -10.67
CA GLU A 831 32.81 -15.86 -9.96
C GLU A 831 32.00 -16.95 -10.68
N HIS A 832 30.77 -16.63 -11.07
CA HIS A 832 29.92 -17.51 -11.88
C HIS A 832 30.62 -17.93 -13.18
N ASP A 833 31.15 -16.96 -13.92
CA ASP A 833 31.79 -17.17 -15.20
C ASP A 833 33.06 -18.03 -15.09
N PHE A 834 33.83 -17.83 -14.01
CA PHE A 834 34.97 -18.68 -13.69
C PHE A 834 34.56 -20.15 -13.51
N HIS A 835 33.54 -20.40 -12.69
CA HIS A 835 33.04 -21.75 -12.43
C HIS A 835 32.37 -22.39 -13.65
N LEU A 836 31.64 -21.62 -14.47
CA LEU A 836 31.04 -22.12 -15.70
C LEU A 836 32.10 -22.54 -16.71
N LYS A 837 33.13 -21.71 -16.92
CA LYS A 837 34.27 -22.07 -17.79
C LYS A 837 35.00 -23.31 -17.28
N GLN A 838 35.13 -23.45 -15.96
CA GLN A 838 35.71 -24.64 -15.36
C GLN A 838 34.90 -25.90 -15.63
N PHE A 839 33.59 -25.85 -15.44
CA PHE A 839 32.72 -26.97 -15.77
C PHE A 839 32.82 -27.38 -17.25
N ILE A 840 32.77 -26.42 -18.18
CA ILE A 840 32.84 -26.71 -19.61
C ILE A 840 34.21 -27.28 -19.98
N HIS A 841 35.28 -26.78 -19.37
CA HIS A 841 36.63 -27.33 -19.54
C HIS A 841 36.71 -28.79 -19.08
N GLU A 842 36.22 -29.09 -17.87
CA GLU A 842 36.26 -30.44 -17.30
C GLU A 842 35.36 -31.43 -18.07
N LYS A 843 34.19 -30.98 -18.54
CA LYS A 843 33.22 -31.83 -19.24
C LYS A 843 33.56 -32.07 -20.71
N TYR A 844 34.03 -31.05 -21.42
CA TYR A 844 34.21 -31.08 -22.88
C TYR A 844 35.67 -30.94 -23.34
N GLY A 845 36.62 -30.75 -22.42
CA GLY A 845 38.06 -30.63 -22.73
C GLY A 845 38.44 -29.34 -23.46
N ILE A 846 37.56 -28.33 -23.48
CA ILE A 846 37.83 -27.04 -24.13
C ILE A 846 38.71 -26.19 -23.20
N PRO A 847 39.86 -25.65 -23.63
CA PRO A 847 40.67 -24.76 -22.80
C PRO A 847 39.89 -23.56 -22.28
N LYS A 848 40.07 -23.18 -21.00
CA LYS A 848 39.35 -22.05 -20.39
C LYS A 848 39.57 -20.73 -21.14
N ASP A 849 40.78 -20.51 -21.67
CA ASP A 849 41.15 -19.31 -22.44
C ASP A 849 40.46 -19.23 -23.81
N ASP A 850 39.99 -20.38 -24.32
CA ASP A 850 39.21 -20.45 -25.55
C ASP A 850 37.70 -20.24 -25.28
N LEU A 851 37.26 -20.16 -24.02
CA LEU A 851 35.87 -19.94 -23.66
C LEU A 851 35.59 -18.47 -23.34
N VAL A 852 34.60 -17.91 -24.03
CA VAL A 852 34.10 -16.54 -23.84
C VAL A 852 32.64 -16.61 -23.43
N ILE A 853 32.32 -15.96 -22.32
CA ILE A 853 30.93 -15.73 -21.91
C ILE A 853 30.61 -14.32 -22.40
N ASP A 854 29.69 -14.24 -23.36
CA ASP A 854 29.35 -13.03 -24.10
C ASP A 854 27.99 -12.53 -23.59
N GLU A 855 27.97 -11.33 -23.00
CA GLU A 855 26.75 -10.68 -22.51
C GLU A 855 26.13 -9.86 -23.64
N PHE A 856 24.86 -10.11 -23.93
CA PHE A 856 24.12 -9.37 -24.94
C PHE A 856 23.71 -7.99 -24.42
N ARG A 857 23.95 -6.96 -25.24
CA ARG A 857 23.38 -5.63 -25.07
C ARG A 857 22.61 -5.24 -26.32
N THR A 858 21.60 -4.39 -26.13
CA THR A 858 20.89 -3.80 -27.26
C THR A 858 21.89 -3.09 -28.19
N PRO A 859 21.94 -3.40 -29.50
CA PRO A 859 22.92 -2.81 -30.40
C PRO A 859 22.87 -1.27 -30.39
N GLY A 860 23.98 -0.63 -30.02
CA GLY A 860 24.10 0.84 -29.92
C GLY A 860 23.90 1.43 -28.52
N ALA A 861 23.64 0.61 -27.50
CA ALA A 861 23.64 1.06 -26.10
C ALA A 861 25.06 1.36 -25.59
N ASP A 862 25.18 2.33 -24.67
CA ASP A 862 26.47 2.66 -24.05
C ASP A 862 26.99 1.45 -23.24
N PRO A 863 28.23 0.98 -23.49
CA PRO A 863 28.83 -0.12 -22.74
C PRO A 863 29.01 0.16 -21.24
N ASN A 864 28.97 1.43 -20.81
CA ASN A 864 29.10 1.81 -19.41
C ASN A 864 27.77 1.95 -18.66
N ASP A 865 26.63 1.90 -19.38
CA ASP A 865 25.31 2.04 -18.76
C ASP A 865 24.93 0.80 -17.93
N VAL A 866 24.12 1.00 -16.89
CA VAL A 866 23.61 -0.07 -16.04
C VAL A 866 22.65 -0.93 -16.86
N ASN A 867 23.01 -2.20 -17.05
CA ASN A 867 22.14 -3.17 -17.69
C ASN A 867 21.03 -3.62 -16.72
N THR A 868 19.81 -3.84 -17.21
CA THR A 868 18.66 -4.19 -16.33
C THR A 868 18.60 -5.70 -16.07
N ASP A 869 19.19 -6.47 -16.98
CA ASP A 869 19.21 -7.91 -17.05
C ASP A 869 20.58 -8.37 -17.56
N ARG A 870 20.92 -9.65 -17.38
CA ARG A 870 22.10 -10.26 -18.00
C ARG A 870 21.66 -11.46 -18.83
N ASP A 871 21.51 -11.19 -20.12
CA ASP A 871 21.40 -12.21 -21.14
C ASP A 871 22.79 -12.59 -21.62
N TYR A 872 23.16 -13.87 -21.54
CA TYR A 872 24.51 -14.30 -21.95
C TYR A 872 24.50 -15.62 -22.71
N ARG A 873 25.52 -15.79 -23.55
CA ARG A 873 25.81 -17.03 -24.29
C ARG A 873 27.25 -17.46 -24.07
N VAL A 874 27.55 -18.72 -24.39
CA VAL A 874 28.91 -19.25 -24.33
C VAL A 874 29.46 -19.45 -25.74
N LEU A 875 30.60 -18.84 -26.02
CA LEU A 875 31.32 -18.93 -27.28
C LEU A 875 32.65 -19.67 -27.09
N ARG A 876 32.97 -20.55 -28.02
CA ARG A 876 34.31 -21.11 -28.19
C ARG A 876 35.07 -20.31 -29.23
N LYS A 877 36.14 -19.66 -28.80
CA LYS A 877 37.17 -19.07 -29.65
C LYS A 877 38.02 -20.20 -30.25
N THR A 878 38.15 -20.22 -31.57
CA THR A 878 39.04 -21.15 -32.29
C THR A 878 39.94 -20.35 -33.22
N VAL A 879 41.25 -20.61 -33.18
CA VAL A 879 42.21 -19.97 -34.09
C VAL A 879 42.55 -20.94 -35.21
N THR A 880 42.12 -20.63 -36.43
CA THR A 880 42.45 -21.41 -37.63
C THR A 880 43.53 -20.68 -38.43
N LYS A 881 44.64 -21.37 -38.75
CA LYS A 881 45.65 -20.83 -39.67
C LYS A 881 45.16 -21.01 -41.11
N LEU A 882 44.84 -19.90 -41.77
CA LEU A 882 44.45 -19.89 -43.18
C LEU A 882 45.64 -19.52 -44.04
N GLN A 883 45.96 -20.35 -45.03
CA GLN A 883 46.98 -20.01 -46.02
C GLN A 883 46.56 -18.74 -46.77
N VAL A 884 47.45 -17.76 -46.85
CA VAL A 884 47.22 -16.52 -47.60
C VAL A 884 47.39 -16.85 -49.08
N THR A 885 46.39 -16.52 -49.89
CA THR A 885 46.44 -16.71 -51.33
C THR A 885 46.39 -15.39 -52.09
N ASP A 886 47.02 -15.35 -53.26
CA ASP A 886 46.90 -14.23 -54.20
C ASP A 886 45.50 -14.19 -54.86
N LYS A 887 45.25 -13.19 -55.71
CA LYS A 887 43.97 -13.05 -56.43
C LYS A 887 43.66 -14.21 -57.39
N ALA A 888 44.65 -15.04 -57.74
CA ALA A 888 44.51 -16.22 -58.59
C ALA A 888 44.35 -17.52 -57.78
N GLY A 889 44.45 -17.46 -56.44
CA GLY A 889 44.30 -18.60 -55.54
C GLY A 889 45.61 -19.32 -55.19
N ASN A 890 46.78 -18.81 -55.59
CA ASN A 890 48.07 -19.43 -55.28
C ASN A 890 48.56 -19.04 -53.88
N PRO A 891 49.27 -19.92 -53.14
CA PRO A 891 49.86 -19.57 -51.85
C PRO A 891 50.84 -18.41 -51.96
N VAL A 892 50.66 -17.38 -51.13
CA VAL A 892 51.67 -16.34 -50.89
C VAL A 892 52.79 -16.97 -50.07
N LEU A 893 54.02 -16.85 -50.53
CA LEU A 893 55.20 -17.41 -49.86
C LEU A 893 55.96 -16.31 -49.10
N ASP A 894 56.60 -16.66 -47.99
CA ASP A 894 57.56 -15.80 -47.30
C ASP A 894 58.93 -15.81 -48.02
N ASP A 895 59.86 -15.02 -47.49
CA ASP A 895 61.21 -14.88 -48.06
C ASP A 895 62.01 -16.21 -48.05
N ASN A 896 61.55 -17.23 -47.32
CA ASN A 896 62.14 -18.56 -47.25
C ASN A 896 61.40 -19.59 -48.15
N GLY A 897 60.45 -19.14 -48.97
CA GLY A 897 59.66 -20.01 -49.85
C GLY A 897 58.60 -20.84 -49.12
N SER A 898 58.29 -20.53 -47.86
CA SER A 898 57.26 -21.21 -47.08
C SER A 898 55.92 -20.48 -47.19
N PRO A 899 54.77 -21.17 -47.25
CA PRO A 899 53.48 -20.50 -47.32
C PRO A 899 53.20 -19.60 -46.12
N VAL A 900 52.74 -18.38 -46.38
CA VAL A 900 52.29 -17.44 -45.36
C VAL A 900 50.90 -17.85 -44.89
N TYR A 901 50.72 -17.91 -43.57
CA TYR A 901 49.42 -18.16 -42.95
C TYR A 901 48.96 -16.91 -42.21
N LYS A 902 47.66 -16.61 -42.29
CA LYS A 902 46.99 -15.65 -41.42
C LYS A 902 46.18 -16.39 -40.38
N GLU A 903 46.23 -15.92 -39.14
CA GLU A 903 45.38 -16.44 -38.09
C GLU A 903 43.97 -15.89 -38.26
N LYS A 904 42.99 -16.78 -38.29
CA LYS A 904 41.57 -16.45 -38.27
C LYS A 904 41.01 -16.88 -36.93
N VAL A 905 40.56 -15.91 -36.15
CA VAL A 905 39.76 -16.17 -34.95
C VAL A 905 38.31 -16.38 -35.38
N THR A 906 37.71 -17.49 -34.99
CA THR A 906 36.27 -17.75 -35.13
C THR A 906 35.66 -18.02 -33.78
N TYR A 907 34.49 -17.43 -33.53
CA TYR A 907 33.68 -17.73 -32.36
C TYR A 907 32.55 -18.65 -32.77
N THR A 908 32.39 -19.76 -32.06
CA THR A 908 31.32 -20.72 -32.29
C THR A 908 30.51 -20.89 -31.02
N GLU A 909 29.21 -20.67 -31.10
CA GLU A 909 28.31 -20.76 -29.96
C GLU A 909 28.14 -22.22 -29.50
N ILE A 910 28.38 -22.46 -28.21
CA ILE A 910 28.12 -23.73 -27.55
C ILE A 910 26.63 -23.79 -27.26
N GLN A 911 25.99 -24.91 -27.61
CA GLN A 911 24.53 -25.04 -27.54
C GLN A 911 24.05 -24.85 -26.10
N LYS A 912 23.03 -24.01 -25.91
CA LYS A 912 22.47 -23.66 -24.59
C LYS A 912 22.18 -24.87 -23.68
N PRO A 913 21.56 -25.97 -24.16
CA PRO A 913 21.29 -27.13 -23.31
C PRO A 913 22.55 -27.79 -22.71
N ASP A 914 23.73 -27.57 -23.29
CA ASP A 914 24.97 -28.22 -22.85
C ASP A 914 25.55 -27.61 -21.56
N TRP A 915 25.11 -26.40 -21.20
CA TRP A 915 25.69 -25.62 -20.10
C TRP A 915 24.68 -24.86 -19.22
N GLN A 916 23.48 -24.55 -19.72
CA GLN A 916 22.52 -23.67 -19.02
C GLN A 916 22.12 -24.15 -17.63
N GLU A 917 21.68 -25.41 -17.50
CA GLU A 917 21.25 -25.98 -16.21
C GLU A 917 22.37 -25.86 -15.17
N LYS A 918 23.60 -26.21 -15.57
CA LYS A 918 24.75 -26.10 -14.68
C LYS A 918 25.11 -24.66 -14.35
N SER A 919 24.97 -23.75 -15.31
CA SER A 919 25.13 -22.31 -15.08
C SER A 919 24.20 -21.81 -13.98
N TYR A 920 22.93 -22.20 -14.04
CA TYR A 920 21.93 -21.81 -13.05
C TYR A 920 22.19 -22.44 -11.68
N GLU A 921 22.66 -23.70 -11.63
CA GLU A 921 23.11 -24.32 -10.38
C GLU A 921 24.28 -23.56 -9.75
N ILE A 922 25.33 -23.26 -10.54
CA ILE A 922 26.50 -22.50 -10.09
C ILE A 922 26.08 -21.15 -9.54
N PHE A 923 25.22 -20.42 -10.27
CA PHE A 923 24.71 -19.14 -9.80
C PHE A 923 23.94 -19.30 -8.48
N GLY A 924 23.10 -20.33 -8.37
CA GLY A 924 22.37 -20.64 -7.14
C GLY A 924 23.29 -20.94 -5.95
N ASP A 925 24.38 -21.67 -6.17
CA ASP A 925 25.35 -22.01 -5.14
C ASP A 925 26.12 -20.77 -4.65
N ILE A 926 26.60 -19.92 -5.56
CA ILE A 926 27.31 -18.67 -5.23
C ILE A 926 26.39 -17.70 -4.47
N THR A 927 25.11 -17.65 -4.87
CA THR A 927 24.16 -16.68 -4.33
C THR A 927 23.41 -17.14 -3.07
N GLY A 928 23.58 -18.39 -2.66
CA GLY A 928 22.91 -18.94 -1.47
C GLY A 928 21.44 -19.27 -1.69
N LYS A 929 21.08 -19.79 -2.87
CA LYS A 929 19.73 -20.20 -3.26
C LYS A 929 19.07 -21.11 -2.19
N PRO A 930 17.82 -20.82 -1.76
CA PRO A 930 17.06 -21.69 -0.88
C PRO A 930 16.83 -23.09 -1.46
N LYS A 931 16.83 -24.12 -0.62
CA LYS A 931 16.69 -25.53 -1.05
C LYS A 931 15.37 -25.83 -1.77
N GLN A 932 14.32 -25.06 -1.51
CA GLN A 932 12.97 -25.27 -2.08
C GLN A 932 12.75 -24.58 -3.43
N ILE A 933 13.69 -23.76 -3.92
CA ILE A 933 13.56 -23.02 -5.17
C ILE A 933 14.44 -23.67 -6.25
N ASP A 934 13.88 -23.85 -7.44
CA ASP A 934 14.62 -24.38 -8.58
C ASP A 934 15.76 -23.44 -9.02
N ALA A 935 16.86 -23.99 -9.51
CA ALA A 935 18.03 -23.21 -9.94
C ALA A 935 17.69 -22.26 -11.10
N THR A 936 16.87 -22.72 -12.05
CA THR A 936 16.38 -21.94 -13.19
C THR A 936 15.54 -20.77 -12.70
N GLU A 937 14.55 -21.07 -11.86
CA GLU A 937 13.65 -20.05 -11.30
C GLU A 937 14.43 -19.00 -10.51
N TRP A 938 15.44 -19.43 -9.74
CA TRP A 938 16.28 -18.53 -8.98
C TRP A 938 17.16 -17.65 -9.87
N ALA A 939 17.85 -18.23 -10.85
CA ALA A 939 18.72 -17.49 -11.76
C ALA A 939 17.93 -16.45 -12.59
N GLU A 940 16.83 -16.86 -13.22
CA GLU A 940 16.03 -15.98 -14.08
C GLU A 940 15.38 -14.84 -13.29
N LYS A 941 14.91 -15.10 -12.07
CA LYS A 941 14.39 -14.04 -11.19
C LYS A 941 15.45 -13.03 -10.79
N HIS A 942 16.73 -13.42 -10.74
CA HIS A 942 17.84 -12.53 -10.37
C HIS A 942 18.65 -12.13 -11.61
N GLN A 943 17.96 -11.87 -12.73
CA GLN A 943 18.57 -11.29 -13.93
C GLN A 943 19.67 -12.15 -14.55
N GLN A 944 19.66 -13.48 -14.37
CA GLN A 944 20.55 -14.40 -15.07
C GLN A 944 19.77 -15.24 -16.06
N ARG A 945 19.90 -14.93 -17.35
CA ARG A 945 19.30 -15.73 -18.41
C ARG A 945 20.37 -16.21 -19.38
N GLY A 946 20.52 -17.54 -19.45
CA GLY A 946 21.28 -18.17 -20.52
C GLY A 946 20.45 -18.15 -21.81
N THR A 947 20.99 -17.57 -22.88
CA THR A 947 20.30 -17.46 -24.17
C THR A 947 21.17 -18.00 -25.32
N ASP A 948 20.56 -18.16 -26.48
CA ASP A 948 21.20 -18.58 -27.72
C ASP A 948 20.51 -17.95 -28.94
N LYS A 949 21.07 -18.16 -30.12
CA LYS A 949 20.50 -17.66 -31.39
C LYS A 949 19.10 -18.21 -31.73
N TYR A 950 18.60 -19.21 -31.00
CA TYR A 950 17.28 -19.83 -31.21
C TYR A 950 16.27 -19.42 -30.13
N ASP A 951 16.63 -18.46 -29.27
CA ASP A 951 15.76 -17.95 -28.24
C ASP A 951 14.49 -17.33 -28.84
N ASP A 952 13.37 -17.52 -28.16
CA ASP A 952 12.07 -17.08 -28.65
C ASP A 952 11.92 -15.55 -28.65
N GLU A 953 12.78 -14.86 -27.91
CA GLU A 953 12.95 -13.40 -27.91
C GLU A 953 14.06 -12.90 -28.86
N ALA A 954 14.65 -13.77 -29.68
CA ALA A 954 15.56 -13.38 -30.75
C ALA A 954 14.83 -13.27 -32.10
N CYS A 955 15.28 -12.38 -32.98
CA CYS A 955 14.84 -12.35 -34.37
C CYS A 955 15.96 -11.98 -35.33
N SER A 956 15.79 -12.37 -36.60
CA SER A 956 16.81 -12.25 -37.64
C SER A 956 17.27 -10.80 -37.89
N ASP A 957 16.36 -9.83 -37.73
CA ASP A 957 16.64 -8.40 -37.92
C ASP A 957 17.61 -7.81 -36.90
N TYR A 958 17.66 -8.40 -35.70
CA TYR A 958 18.58 -8.02 -34.63
C TYR A 958 19.88 -8.82 -34.62
N SER A 959 19.99 -9.86 -35.47
CA SER A 959 21.24 -10.59 -35.64
C SER A 959 22.34 -9.66 -36.17
N ASP A 960 23.48 -9.66 -35.49
CA ASP A 960 24.72 -9.01 -35.89
C ASP A 960 25.65 -9.96 -36.66
N GLN A 961 25.22 -11.20 -36.90
CA GLN A 961 25.99 -12.25 -37.57
C GLN A 961 25.30 -12.69 -38.87
N VAL A 962 26.00 -12.61 -40.00
CA VAL A 962 25.50 -13.04 -41.31
C VAL A 962 26.40 -14.10 -41.90
N TYR A 963 25.82 -15.22 -42.35
CA TYR A 963 26.54 -16.23 -43.13
C TYR A 963 26.81 -15.71 -44.54
N ASN A 964 28.09 -15.61 -44.92
CA ASN A 964 28.53 -15.27 -46.25
C ASN A 964 28.76 -16.55 -47.08
N PRO A 965 27.87 -16.89 -48.03
CA PRO A 965 27.95 -18.13 -48.79
C PRO A 965 29.13 -18.17 -49.76
N LYS A 966 29.72 -17.02 -50.14
CA LYS A 966 30.91 -16.98 -51.02
C LYS A 966 32.19 -17.30 -50.29
N THR A 967 32.26 -16.98 -48.99
CA THR A 967 33.46 -17.19 -48.18
C THR A 967 33.32 -18.38 -47.22
N GLY A 968 32.09 -18.89 -47.02
CA GLY A 968 31.77 -19.93 -46.04
C GLY A 968 31.95 -19.46 -44.60
N LYS A 969 31.78 -18.16 -44.33
CA LYS A 969 32.09 -17.54 -43.02
C LYS A 969 30.88 -16.84 -42.44
N ILE A 970 30.77 -16.85 -41.11
CA ILE A 970 29.92 -15.91 -40.38
C ILE A 970 30.71 -14.60 -40.24
N GLU A 971 30.15 -13.50 -40.73
CA GLU A 971 30.69 -12.14 -40.64
C GLU A 971 29.85 -11.35 -39.62
N VAL A 972 30.53 -10.63 -38.71
CA VAL A 972 29.85 -9.69 -37.80
C VAL A 972 29.62 -8.38 -38.58
N LEU A 973 28.36 -8.04 -38.85
CA LEU A 973 27.92 -6.83 -39.54
C LEU A 973 26.98 -6.04 -38.64
N ASP A 974 26.82 -4.74 -38.92
CA ASP A 974 25.75 -3.95 -38.30
C ASP A 974 24.39 -4.64 -38.55
N SER A 975 23.61 -4.82 -37.47
CA SER A 975 22.31 -5.50 -37.53
C SER A 975 21.36 -4.85 -38.54
N ASN A 976 20.53 -5.67 -39.20
CA ASN A 976 19.65 -5.17 -40.27
C ASN A 976 18.69 -4.09 -39.76
N ILE A 977 18.22 -4.22 -38.51
CA ILE A 977 17.31 -3.26 -37.89
C ILE A 977 17.85 -1.82 -37.90
N LYS A 978 19.17 -1.61 -37.69
CA LYS A 978 19.77 -0.26 -37.77
C LYS A 978 19.64 0.33 -39.17
N ARG A 979 19.83 -0.50 -40.20
CA ARG A 979 19.70 -0.09 -41.60
C ARG A 979 18.25 0.21 -41.97
N VAL A 980 17.31 -0.57 -41.42
CA VAL A 980 15.87 -0.35 -41.60
C VAL A 980 15.45 1.01 -41.04
N LYS A 981 15.79 1.28 -39.77
CA LYS A 981 15.50 2.56 -39.11
C LYS A 981 16.11 3.77 -39.84
N ALA A 982 17.29 3.58 -40.47
CA ALA A 982 17.94 4.59 -41.29
C ALA A 982 17.31 4.79 -42.69
N GLY A 983 16.32 3.98 -43.08
CA GLY A 983 15.70 3.98 -44.42
C GLY A 983 16.60 3.40 -45.52
N LYS A 984 17.55 2.53 -45.16
CA LYS A 984 18.53 1.91 -46.07
C LYS A 984 18.26 0.41 -46.34
N SER A 985 17.20 -0.15 -45.77
CA SER A 985 16.78 -1.55 -45.92
C SER A 985 15.32 -1.71 -45.49
N THR A 986 14.75 -2.88 -45.73
CA THR A 986 13.49 -3.36 -45.13
C THR A 986 13.75 -4.50 -44.15
N LEU A 987 12.76 -4.81 -43.28
CA LEU A 987 12.82 -5.94 -42.36
C LEU A 987 13.00 -7.25 -43.12
N ILE A 988 13.65 -8.22 -42.47
CA ILE A 988 13.84 -9.58 -43.02
C ILE A 988 12.53 -10.34 -42.88
N ASP A 989 11.93 -10.28 -41.68
CA ASP A 989 10.62 -10.84 -41.38
C ASP A 989 9.90 -9.93 -40.38
N ALA A 990 8.95 -9.14 -40.89
CA ALA A 990 8.22 -8.20 -40.06
C ALA A 990 7.31 -8.91 -39.04
N GLU A 991 6.76 -10.08 -39.39
CA GLU A 991 5.92 -10.87 -38.49
C GLU A 991 6.75 -11.49 -37.36
N GLU A 992 7.93 -12.02 -37.64
CA GLU A 992 8.88 -12.52 -36.63
C GLU A 992 9.27 -11.39 -35.65
N THR A 993 9.54 -10.19 -36.17
CA THR A 993 9.90 -9.02 -35.35
C THR A 993 8.75 -8.61 -34.42
N GLY A 994 7.51 -8.58 -34.90
CA GLY A 994 6.33 -8.33 -34.06
C GLY A 994 6.13 -9.40 -32.99
N ASN A 995 6.24 -10.68 -33.37
CA ASN A 995 6.11 -11.81 -32.45
C ASN A 995 7.17 -11.80 -31.35
N MET A 996 8.41 -11.43 -31.67
CA MET A 996 9.50 -11.29 -30.70
C MET A 996 9.14 -10.26 -29.62
N TYR A 997 8.62 -9.09 -29.99
CA TYR A 997 8.18 -8.10 -29.01
C TYR A 997 6.98 -8.57 -28.18
N ARG A 998 5.99 -9.24 -28.80
CA ARG A 998 4.87 -9.84 -28.04
C ARG A 998 5.39 -10.80 -26.97
N LYS A 999 6.29 -11.72 -27.34
CA LYS A 999 6.91 -12.67 -26.41
C LYS A 999 7.68 -11.96 -25.30
N LYS A 1000 8.44 -10.90 -25.61
CA LYS A 1000 9.12 -10.07 -24.60
C LYS A 1000 8.14 -9.47 -23.59
N VAL A 1001 7.00 -8.95 -24.04
CA VAL A 1001 5.95 -8.41 -23.16
C VAL A 1001 5.31 -9.53 -22.32
N GLU A 1002 4.96 -10.66 -22.92
CA GLU A 1002 4.38 -11.83 -22.24
C GLU A 1002 5.32 -12.42 -21.19
N ASN A 1003 6.60 -12.56 -21.52
CA ASN A 1003 7.61 -13.07 -20.59
C ASN A 1003 7.82 -12.11 -19.43
N SER A 1004 7.84 -10.79 -19.70
CA SER A 1004 7.89 -9.76 -18.66
C SER A 1004 6.69 -9.82 -17.71
N LEU A 1005 5.48 -10.10 -18.21
CA LEU A 1005 4.31 -10.32 -17.35
C LEU A 1005 4.44 -11.56 -16.46
N LYS A 1006 5.17 -12.58 -16.90
CA LYS A 1006 5.41 -13.79 -16.12
C LYS A 1006 6.49 -13.59 -15.05
N THR A 1007 7.52 -12.79 -15.32
CA THR A 1007 8.74 -12.73 -14.48
C THR A 1007 9.04 -11.37 -13.84
N GLY A 1008 8.68 -10.23 -14.46
CA GLY A 1008 9.09 -8.87 -14.06
C GLY A 1008 7.95 -7.88 -13.76
N GLY A 1009 6.69 -8.29 -13.85
CA GLY A 1009 5.52 -7.47 -13.53
C GLY A 1009 5.06 -6.53 -14.67
N LYS A 1010 4.02 -5.75 -14.42
CA LYS A 1010 3.39 -4.88 -15.43
C LYS A 1010 4.31 -3.73 -15.87
N THR A 1011 5.11 -3.17 -14.97
CA THR A 1011 6.06 -2.08 -15.29
C THR A 1011 7.12 -2.53 -16.30
N GLU A 1012 7.65 -3.75 -16.17
CA GLU A 1012 8.56 -4.34 -17.15
C GLU A 1012 7.87 -4.61 -18.50
N ALA A 1013 6.65 -5.15 -18.47
CA ALA A 1013 5.88 -5.41 -19.66
C ALA A 1013 5.61 -4.13 -20.48
N TYR A 1014 5.24 -3.03 -19.80
CA TYR A 1014 5.09 -1.73 -20.45
C TYR A 1014 6.40 -1.19 -21.01
N LYS A 1015 7.57 -1.46 -20.40
CA LYS A 1015 8.84 -1.03 -20.99
C LYS A 1015 9.21 -1.82 -22.25
N GLN A 1016 8.96 -3.12 -22.29
CA GLN A 1016 9.16 -3.89 -23.52
C GLN A 1016 8.17 -3.45 -24.61
N LEU A 1017 6.94 -3.10 -24.21
CA LEU A 1017 5.95 -2.49 -25.10
C LEU A 1017 6.45 -1.15 -25.66
N GLN A 1018 7.01 -0.27 -24.83
CA GLN A 1018 7.60 1.00 -25.28
C GLN A 1018 8.70 0.77 -26.33
N LYS A 1019 9.61 -0.19 -26.11
CA LYS A 1019 10.63 -0.55 -27.10
C LYS A 1019 10.03 -1.05 -28.41
N SER A 1020 8.93 -1.79 -28.33
CA SER A 1020 8.16 -2.26 -29.50
C SER A 1020 7.56 -1.09 -30.27
N ILE A 1021 6.91 -0.15 -29.56
CA ILE A 1021 6.32 1.08 -30.11
C ILE A 1021 7.39 1.93 -30.81
N ASP A 1022 8.49 2.24 -30.12
CA ASP A 1022 9.57 3.05 -30.66
C ASP A 1022 10.18 2.41 -31.90
N THR A 1023 10.36 1.09 -31.88
CA THR A 1023 10.89 0.35 -33.03
C THR A 1023 9.90 0.36 -34.20
N LEU A 1024 8.60 0.19 -33.96
CA LEU A 1024 7.57 0.27 -34.99
C LEU A 1024 7.56 1.65 -35.66
N GLU A 1025 7.57 2.72 -34.87
CA GLU A 1025 7.62 4.10 -35.37
C GLU A 1025 8.88 4.35 -36.22
N GLU A 1026 10.06 3.91 -35.76
CA GLU A 1026 11.31 4.11 -36.48
C GLU A 1026 11.39 3.28 -37.77
N VAL A 1027 10.87 2.06 -37.77
CA VAL A 1027 10.76 1.21 -38.98
C VAL A 1027 9.85 1.89 -40.00
N ARG A 1028 8.66 2.35 -39.58
CA ARG A 1028 7.69 3.03 -40.46
C ARG A 1028 8.29 4.31 -41.07
N LYS A 1029 8.95 5.15 -40.26
CA LYS A 1029 9.72 6.31 -40.75
C LYS A 1029 10.82 5.92 -41.75
N GLY A 1030 11.50 4.80 -41.49
CA GLY A 1030 12.49 4.23 -42.42
C GLY A 1030 11.88 3.82 -43.77
N TYR A 1031 10.66 3.28 -43.76
CA TYR A 1031 9.94 2.89 -44.97
C TYR A 1031 9.39 4.10 -45.74
N GLU A 1032 8.90 5.12 -45.04
CA GLU A 1032 8.47 6.40 -45.61
C GLU A 1032 9.63 7.10 -46.35
N LYS A 1033 10.83 7.13 -45.77
CA LYS A 1033 12.05 7.65 -46.43
C LYS A 1033 12.39 6.92 -47.73
N GLN A 1034 11.95 5.67 -47.88
CA GLN A 1034 12.11 4.86 -49.07
C GLN A 1034 10.94 5.01 -50.07
N GLY A 1035 9.94 5.84 -49.76
CA GLY A 1035 8.75 6.03 -50.58
C GLY A 1035 7.82 4.80 -50.60
N LYS A 1036 7.85 3.96 -49.56
CA LYS A 1036 6.97 2.78 -49.45
C LYS A 1036 5.57 3.21 -49.02
N ASN A 1037 4.55 2.67 -49.67
CA ASN A 1037 3.14 2.94 -49.36
C ASN A 1037 2.65 2.05 -48.20
N ILE A 1038 2.89 2.48 -46.96
CA ILE A 1038 2.53 1.71 -45.76
C ILE A 1038 1.11 2.05 -45.26
N PRO A 1039 0.34 1.08 -44.76
CA PRO A 1039 -0.98 1.34 -44.16
C PRO A 1039 -0.88 2.28 -42.96
N GLU A 1040 -1.81 3.23 -42.81
CA GLU A 1040 -1.90 4.09 -41.62
C GLU A 1040 -2.27 3.29 -40.37
N LEU A 1041 -1.78 3.74 -39.21
CA LEU A 1041 -2.18 3.16 -37.93
C LEU A 1041 -3.54 3.73 -37.52
N ASP A 1042 -4.37 2.87 -36.92
CA ASP A 1042 -5.64 3.25 -36.32
C ASP A 1042 -5.48 4.42 -35.32
N SER A 1043 -6.46 5.32 -35.25
CA SER A 1043 -6.37 6.52 -34.41
C SER A 1043 -6.32 6.20 -32.93
N ASP A 1044 -7.11 5.21 -32.49
CA ASP A 1044 -7.17 4.81 -31.08
C ASP A 1044 -5.90 4.07 -30.69
N LEU A 1045 -5.35 3.25 -31.61
CA LEU A 1045 -4.03 2.64 -31.45
C LEU A 1045 -2.92 3.69 -31.27
N ASN A 1046 -2.89 4.74 -32.12
CA ASN A 1046 -1.92 5.83 -32.01
C ASN A 1046 -2.02 6.56 -30.66
N ILE A 1047 -3.23 6.85 -30.19
CA ILE A 1047 -3.45 7.50 -28.88
C ILE A 1047 -2.95 6.58 -27.76
N ALA A 1048 -3.33 5.29 -27.78
CA ALA A 1048 -2.89 4.31 -26.79
C ALA A 1048 -1.37 4.17 -26.75
N MET A 1049 -0.70 4.14 -27.91
CA MET A 1049 0.76 4.12 -28.03
C MET A 1049 1.41 5.36 -27.39
N GLN A 1050 0.89 6.56 -27.64
CA GLN A 1050 1.42 7.80 -27.06
C GLN A 1050 1.35 7.83 -25.55
N TYR A 1051 0.24 7.36 -24.96
CA TYR A 1051 0.11 7.27 -23.51
C TYR A 1051 0.98 6.16 -22.92
N ALA A 1052 1.05 4.98 -23.55
CA ALA A 1052 1.91 3.90 -23.10
C ALA A 1052 3.40 4.29 -23.04
N LYS A 1053 3.84 5.20 -23.91
CA LYS A 1053 5.20 5.79 -23.89
C LYS A 1053 5.48 6.68 -22.68
N LYS A 1054 4.47 7.25 -22.05
CA LYS A 1054 4.64 8.10 -20.86
C LYS A 1054 4.91 7.28 -19.60
N ILE A 1055 4.50 6.02 -19.58
CA ILE A 1055 4.62 5.15 -18.40
C ILE A 1055 6.06 5.12 -17.90
N LYS A 1056 6.25 5.52 -16.65
CA LYS A 1056 7.55 5.41 -15.99
C LYS A 1056 7.80 3.96 -15.59
N SER A 1057 9.06 3.54 -15.74
CA SER A 1057 9.52 2.17 -15.48
C SER A 1057 10.52 2.07 -14.32
N HIS A 1058 10.66 3.17 -13.57
CA HIS A 1058 11.34 3.26 -12.29
C HIS A 1058 10.29 3.52 -11.21
N ILE A 1059 10.68 3.43 -9.94
CA ILE A 1059 9.76 3.60 -8.82
C ILE A 1059 9.11 4.99 -8.86
N THR A 1060 7.78 5.04 -8.91
CA THR A 1060 6.98 6.27 -8.87
C THR A 1060 5.82 6.13 -7.92
N THR A 1061 5.39 7.21 -7.28
CA THR A 1061 4.22 7.16 -6.38
C THR A 1061 2.92 6.97 -7.17
N ASP A 1062 1.88 6.48 -6.51
CA ASP A 1062 0.54 6.35 -7.12
C ASP A 1062 -0.07 7.74 -7.47
N LEU A 1063 0.52 8.84 -6.97
CA LEU A 1063 0.19 10.23 -7.34
C LEU A 1063 0.84 10.68 -8.66
N ASP A 1064 1.83 9.93 -9.18
CA ASP A 1064 2.47 10.26 -10.45
C ASP A 1064 1.50 9.99 -11.60
N PRO A 1065 1.12 11.00 -12.40
CA PRO A 1065 0.19 10.80 -13.52
C PRO A 1065 0.73 9.82 -14.56
N ASP A 1066 2.05 9.63 -14.62
CA ASP A 1066 2.74 8.70 -15.52
C ASP A 1066 2.98 7.31 -14.87
N ASN A 1067 2.43 7.05 -13.68
CA ASN A 1067 2.41 5.72 -13.09
C ASN A 1067 1.57 4.77 -13.97
N TYR A 1068 2.04 3.52 -14.14
CA TYR A 1068 1.40 2.58 -15.07
C TYR A 1068 -0.08 2.35 -14.78
N LYS A 1069 -0.53 2.36 -13.51
CA LYS A 1069 -1.94 2.17 -13.15
C LYS A 1069 -2.81 3.33 -13.63
N ASN A 1070 -2.31 4.56 -13.43
CA ASN A 1070 -3.01 5.79 -13.80
C ASN A 1070 -3.12 5.90 -15.32
N VAL A 1071 -2.02 5.63 -16.03
CA VAL A 1071 -1.99 5.64 -17.49
C VAL A 1071 -2.81 4.49 -18.07
N GLU A 1072 -2.80 3.28 -17.49
CA GLU A 1072 -3.62 2.15 -17.94
C GLU A 1072 -5.13 2.45 -17.77
N LYS A 1073 -5.54 3.07 -16.65
CA LYS A 1073 -6.92 3.56 -16.46
C LYS A 1073 -7.29 4.59 -17.53
N HIS A 1074 -6.39 5.54 -17.82
CA HIS A 1074 -6.60 6.56 -18.86
C HIS A 1074 -6.71 5.95 -20.27
N ILE A 1075 -5.77 5.09 -20.67
CA ILE A 1075 -5.78 4.41 -21.98
C ILE A 1075 -7.08 3.62 -22.14
N LYS A 1076 -7.46 2.84 -21.13
CA LYS A 1076 -8.67 2.03 -21.17
C LYS A 1076 -9.94 2.88 -21.30
N ASN A 1077 -10.02 3.99 -20.58
CA ASN A 1077 -11.18 4.89 -20.63
C ASN A 1077 -11.28 5.65 -21.96
N MET A 1078 -10.16 6.07 -22.55
CA MET A 1078 -10.16 6.86 -23.79
C MET A 1078 -10.27 6.03 -25.07
N THR A 1079 -9.67 4.83 -25.08
CA THR A 1079 -9.48 4.04 -26.31
C THR A 1079 -10.02 2.61 -26.20
N GLY A 1080 -10.39 2.16 -25.00
CA GLY A 1080 -10.77 0.77 -24.75
C GLY A 1080 -9.62 -0.23 -24.86
N TYR A 1081 -8.38 0.22 -24.96
CA TYR A 1081 -7.20 -0.64 -24.97
C TYR A 1081 -6.77 -1.04 -23.57
N ASP A 1082 -6.36 -2.30 -23.43
CA ASP A 1082 -5.55 -2.78 -22.32
C ASP A 1082 -4.19 -3.26 -22.84
N LEU A 1083 -3.29 -3.64 -21.93
CA LEU A 1083 -1.93 -4.08 -22.28
C LEU A 1083 -1.92 -5.22 -23.33
N ASN A 1084 -2.84 -6.19 -23.22
CA ASN A 1084 -2.87 -7.34 -24.13
C ASN A 1084 -3.35 -6.92 -25.51
N LYS A 1085 -4.45 -6.17 -25.58
CA LYS A 1085 -4.99 -5.66 -26.85
C LYS A 1085 -3.98 -4.76 -27.54
N LEU A 1086 -3.33 -3.85 -26.79
CA LEU A 1086 -2.32 -2.94 -27.33
C LEU A 1086 -1.11 -3.70 -27.87
N THR A 1087 -0.64 -4.73 -27.16
CA THR A 1087 0.47 -5.57 -27.61
C THR A 1087 0.12 -6.32 -28.90
N ASN A 1088 -1.07 -6.91 -28.98
CA ASN A 1088 -1.52 -7.66 -30.16
C ASN A 1088 -1.70 -6.76 -31.38
N ASP A 1089 -2.23 -5.55 -31.21
CA ASP A 1089 -2.44 -4.62 -32.32
C ASP A 1089 -1.12 -3.97 -32.81
N ILE A 1090 -0.13 -3.81 -31.92
CA ILE A 1090 1.24 -3.44 -32.33
C ILE A 1090 1.91 -4.58 -33.09
N GLU A 1091 1.80 -5.83 -32.65
CA GLU A 1091 2.29 -7.00 -33.38
C GLU A 1091 1.65 -7.07 -34.78
N LYS A 1092 0.33 -6.90 -34.86
CA LYS A 1092 -0.40 -6.83 -36.12
C LYS A 1092 0.13 -5.70 -37.02
N SER A 1093 0.42 -4.54 -36.44
CA SER A 1093 0.99 -3.39 -37.18
C SER A 1093 2.38 -3.67 -37.76
N PHE A 1094 3.19 -4.51 -37.12
CA PHE A 1094 4.41 -5.05 -37.73
C PHE A 1094 4.09 -6.02 -38.86
N LYS A 1095 3.14 -6.95 -38.65
CA LYS A 1095 2.71 -7.92 -39.66
C LYS A 1095 2.17 -7.26 -40.93
N ASP A 1096 1.53 -6.09 -40.82
CA ASP A 1096 1.06 -5.31 -41.97
C ASP A 1096 2.22 -4.78 -42.86
N LEU A 1097 3.46 -4.77 -42.36
CA LEU A 1097 4.66 -4.42 -43.12
C LEU A 1097 5.27 -5.60 -43.89
N LYS A 1098 4.78 -6.82 -43.67
CA LYS A 1098 5.24 -8.05 -44.33
C LYS A 1098 5.31 -7.98 -45.86
N PRO A 1099 4.41 -7.27 -46.59
CA PRO A 1099 4.54 -7.12 -48.05
C PRO A 1099 5.83 -6.44 -48.51
N PHE A 1100 6.55 -5.75 -47.62
CA PHE A 1100 7.83 -5.08 -47.91
C PHE A 1100 9.05 -5.86 -47.44
N ASP A 1101 8.86 -7.05 -46.87
CA ASP A 1101 9.96 -7.87 -46.38
C ASP A 1101 10.97 -8.11 -47.48
N LYS A 1102 12.25 -8.06 -47.10
CA LYS A 1102 13.38 -8.23 -48.02
C LYS A 1102 13.41 -9.62 -48.67
N GLY A 1103 12.62 -10.56 -48.14
CA GLY A 1103 12.69 -11.99 -48.42
C GLY A 1103 13.90 -12.61 -47.71
N THR A 1104 13.78 -13.88 -47.35
CA THR A 1104 14.89 -14.64 -46.76
C THR A 1104 16.11 -14.54 -47.67
N PRO A 1105 17.33 -14.28 -47.15
CA PRO A 1105 18.52 -14.48 -47.96
C PRO A 1105 18.51 -15.93 -48.46
N LYS A 1106 18.48 -16.13 -49.77
CA LYS A 1106 18.74 -17.45 -50.37
C LYS A 1106 20.19 -17.85 -50.15
#